data_AF-A0A2T3KU58-F1
#
_entry.id   AF-A0A2T3KU58-F1
#
_cell.length_a   1.000
_cell.length_b   1.000
_cell.length_c   1.000
_cell.angle_alpha   90.00
_cell.angle_beta   90.00
_cell.angle_gamma   90.00
#
_symmetry.space_group_name_H-M   'P 1'
#
loop_
_entity.id
_entity.type
_entity.pdbx_description
1 polymer ?
#
loop_
_entity_poly.entity_id
_entity_poly.type
_entity_poly.pdbx_seq_one_letter_code
_entity_poly.pdbx_strand_id
1 'polypeptide(L)'
;MKLSDLIQIDEDKDDRQKALKRAFMPYSELIDVDGCEVQTVIILLNLSCPKPKSKDLLDPVRANSFLRTTENIDKSLMGIKWIHTHNLKYPDSRVKDQRVIASVLSSENDFISSAYLKRSYGWSHNAAVQGVMHWLLNEFNWQGEVVSLLSLIKDENSYWLEILKDFGYLKEVHQLFKEHIHSDLPSSAVPDTVSPYSKQVRFPWKGEYIAVTPIVSHAMQVSIERLSRNTELTVPFRQIKIAKSQQHGNLPSSLGGYIHQLYAPLDIAANERQTLAASRSRTHKYFDDSALTDRKCCGLFRHLVGTEPLTTSKKQKHVRAYQISQLRQRIALWLLPLVELREHCEKMQKLIDERSYQPTIYDFLTMEESQLVLLTNDLNQYINLSLQHNKFSIRYAYHPKLMPLLKLELKQVLKLLSSKSSEQNLTADEQYIYLSDLRTFQCLATSSPYLCGVPSMTAIWGFVHQYQRSFAELIQSDSDITFSSFAICFKKELIYKSSILSEASNLAAKKTVSSVKRTSFNDEYHADLEFDLIIKVKANIDLNVCVDLLKAVLPTQFAGGSLFPAEKKNTNDWIYISENKKAIFYRVKGLSNDALWLMPQYQQQPNNLPSLISLIIGDDSLIPISAGYHLLETPSYREGALCKKHAYAENVLMLAKKVKPIDLRLKGDDYFYKNAFWSLGVTSSTILIEKNRDT
;
A
#
# COMPACT_ATOMS: atom_id res chain seq x y z
N MET A 1 -10.38 -16.58 22.38
CA MET A 1 -9.78 -16.98 23.68
C MET A 1 -10.71 -16.54 24.78
N LYS A 2 -11.02 -17.41 25.75
CA LYS A 2 -11.91 -17.06 26.87
C LYS A 2 -11.12 -16.53 28.07
N LEU A 3 -11.72 -15.63 28.83
CA LEU A 3 -11.11 -15.08 30.05
C LEU A 3 -10.93 -16.14 31.14
N SER A 4 -11.83 -17.11 31.23
CA SER A 4 -11.72 -18.26 32.14
C SER A 4 -10.37 -18.96 32.03
N ASP A 5 -9.90 -19.15 30.80
CA ASP A 5 -8.69 -19.93 30.50
C ASP A 5 -7.44 -19.19 30.97
N LEU A 6 -7.44 -17.85 30.89
CA LEU A 6 -6.34 -17.03 31.37
C LEU A 6 -6.28 -16.94 32.89
N ILE A 7 -7.43 -16.99 33.57
CA ILE A 7 -7.49 -16.92 35.02
C ILE A 7 -6.92 -18.20 35.65
N GLN A 8 -7.13 -19.35 34.99
CA GLN A 8 -6.68 -20.69 35.42
C GLN A 8 -5.18 -20.96 35.18
N ILE A 9 -4.40 -19.99 34.70
CA ILE A 9 -2.95 -20.12 34.58
C ILE A 9 -2.34 -20.15 36.00
N ASP A 10 -2.11 -21.35 36.52
CA ASP A 10 -1.69 -21.59 37.91
C ASP A 10 -0.16 -21.68 38.09
N GLU A 11 0.59 -22.00 37.04
CA GLU A 11 2.02 -22.35 37.17
C GLU A 11 2.97 -21.14 37.30
N ASP A 12 2.59 -19.95 36.80
CA ASP A 12 3.37 -18.71 36.96
C ASP A 12 2.47 -17.47 37.08
N LYS A 13 2.47 -16.85 38.27
CA LYS A 13 1.69 -15.63 38.56
C LYS A 13 2.10 -14.46 37.66
N ASP A 14 3.38 -14.29 37.36
CA ASP A 14 3.86 -13.16 36.56
C ASP A 14 3.44 -13.30 35.10
N ASP A 15 3.47 -14.52 34.56
CA ASP A 15 3.02 -14.79 33.19
C ASP A 15 1.50 -14.67 33.06
N ARG A 16 0.73 -15.08 34.08
CA ARG A 16 -0.70 -14.77 34.15
C ARG A 16 -0.96 -13.27 34.08
N GLN A 17 -0.25 -12.45 34.88
CA GLN A 17 -0.45 -10.99 34.85
C GLN A 17 -0.08 -10.37 33.49
N LYS A 18 1.00 -10.83 32.86
CA LYS A 18 1.38 -10.38 31.51
C LYS A 18 0.33 -10.77 30.47
N ALA A 19 -0.20 -11.99 30.54
CA ALA A 19 -1.22 -12.49 29.65
C ALA A 19 -2.53 -11.70 29.79
N LEU A 20 -3.01 -11.49 31.01
CA LEU A 20 -4.19 -10.69 31.32
C LEU A 20 -4.03 -9.25 30.82
N LYS A 21 -2.89 -8.60 31.13
CA LYS A 21 -2.61 -7.25 30.62
C LYS A 21 -2.67 -7.21 29.10
N ARG A 22 -1.98 -8.13 28.42
CA ARG A 22 -1.91 -8.21 26.95
C ARG A 22 -3.31 -8.40 26.36
N ALA A 23 -4.12 -9.28 26.91
CA ALA A 23 -5.45 -9.61 26.40
C ALA A 23 -6.40 -8.40 26.32
N PHE A 24 -6.31 -7.47 27.27
CA PHE A 24 -7.13 -6.25 27.26
C PHE A 24 -6.49 -5.07 26.52
N MET A 25 -5.25 -5.19 26.02
CA MET A 25 -4.64 -4.11 25.23
C MET A 25 -5.24 -4.07 23.82
N PRO A 26 -5.39 -2.87 23.22
CA PRO A 26 -6.11 -2.70 21.96
C PRO A 26 -5.53 -3.51 20.80
N TYR A 27 -4.21 -3.75 20.79
CA TYR A 27 -3.52 -4.47 19.73
C TYR A 27 -3.74 -6.00 19.73
N SER A 28 -4.32 -6.55 20.79
CA SER A 28 -4.55 -8.00 20.92
C SER A 28 -5.92 -8.39 20.38
N GLU A 29 -6.09 -9.66 20.05
CA GLU A 29 -7.42 -10.20 19.73
C GLU A 29 -8.37 -10.01 20.90
N LEU A 30 -9.64 -9.77 20.59
CA LEU A 30 -10.66 -9.51 21.59
C LEU A 30 -10.87 -10.76 22.44
N ILE A 31 -10.80 -10.58 23.75
CA ILE A 31 -11.07 -11.64 24.72
C ILE A 31 -12.57 -11.79 24.94
N ASP A 32 -13.04 -13.03 25.00
CA ASP A 32 -14.40 -13.38 25.37
C ASP A 32 -14.52 -13.42 26.90
N VAL A 33 -15.43 -12.62 27.46
CA VAL A 33 -15.61 -12.44 28.91
C VAL A 33 -16.90 -13.06 29.46
N ASP A 34 -17.63 -13.82 28.64
CA ASP A 34 -18.91 -14.42 29.04
C ASP A 34 -18.75 -15.29 30.30
N GLY A 35 -19.54 -14.97 31.34
CA GLY A 35 -19.50 -15.64 32.65
C GLY A 35 -18.34 -15.24 33.56
N CYS A 36 -17.52 -14.26 33.17
CA CYS A 36 -16.41 -13.70 33.96
C CYS A 36 -16.49 -12.16 34.05
N GLU A 37 -17.70 -11.60 34.13
CA GLU A 37 -17.94 -10.16 34.01
C GLU A 37 -17.41 -9.38 35.22
N VAL A 38 -17.57 -9.92 36.44
CA VAL A 38 -17.01 -9.34 37.67
C VAL A 38 -15.49 -9.28 37.60
N GLN A 39 -14.84 -10.36 37.15
CA GLN A 39 -13.39 -10.44 36.98
C GLN A 39 -12.91 -9.45 35.93
N THR A 40 -13.69 -9.24 34.87
CA THR A 40 -13.39 -8.24 33.83
C THR A 40 -13.33 -6.83 34.40
N VAL A 41 -14.32 -6.43 35.22
CA VAL A 41 -14.30 -5.13 35.90
C VAL A 41 -13.10 -5.01 36.82
N ILE A 42 -12.80 -6.05 37.61
CA ILE A 42 -11.63 -6.06 38.49
C ILE A 42 -10.35 -5.79 37.70
N ILE A 43 -10.12 -6.51 36.60
CA ILE A 43 -8.92 -6.37 35.76
C ILE A 43 -8.84 -4.97 35.15
N LEU A 44 -9.93 -4.47 34.58
CA LEU A 44 -9.96 -3.17 33.90
C LEU A 44 -9.69 -1.99 34.85
N LEU A 45 -10.32 -1.99 36.03
CA LEU A 45 -10.06 -0.98 37.06
C LEU A 45 -8.61 -1.04 37.55
N ASN A 46 -8.11 -2.25 37.75
CA ASN A 46 -6.75 -2.50 38.18
C ASN A 46 -5.69 -2.09 37.15
N LEU A 47 -5.96 -2.26 35.85
CA LEU A 47 -5.12 -1.75 34.77
C LEU A 47 -5.05 -0.22 34.74
N SER A 48 -6.07 0.45 35.29
CA SER A 48 -6.20 1.91 35.28
C SER A 48 -5.52 2.58 36.48
N CYS A 49 -5.06 1.81 37.46
CA CYS A 49 -4.38 2.31 38.64
C CYS A 49 -2.98 2.88 38.32
N PRO A 50 -2.70 4.17 38.61
CA PRO A 50 -1.38 4.74 38.40
C PRO A 50 -0.36 4.20 39.43
N LYS A 51 0.76 3.64 38.96
CA LYS A 51 1.90 3.13 39.78
C LYS A 51 1.48 2.14 40.88
N PRO A 52 1.05 0.92 40.51
CA PRO A 52 0.50 -0.01 41.48
C PRO A 52 1.59 -0.57 42.42
N LYS A 53 1.29 -0.66 43.73
CA LYS A 53 2.17 -1.27 44.76
C LYS A 53 2.28 -2.80 44.63
N SER A 54 1.25 -3.44 44.10
CA SER A 54 1.19 -4.88 43.77
C SER A 54 0.86 -5.03 42.28
N LYS A 55 1.39 -6.04 41.58
CA LYS A 55 1.12 -6.27 40.15
C LYS A 55 -0.11 -7.13 39.88
N ASP A 56 -0.80 -7.60 40.91
CA ASP A 56 -1.90 -8.57 40.73
C ASP A 56 -3.17 -7.93 40.19
N LEU A 57 -3.50 -8.13 38.92
CA LEU A 57 -4.68 -7.59 38.23
C LEU A 57 -6.00 -8.19 38.71
N LEU A 58 -5.99 -9.28 39.48
CA LEU A 58 -7.20 -9.92 40.01
C LEU A 58 -7.57 -9.48 41.43
N ASP A 59 -6.87 -8.48 42.01
CA ASP A 59 -7.14 -7.96 43.35
C ASP A 59 -8.47 -7.19 43.41
N PRO A 60 -9.52 -7.71 44.08
CA PRO A 60 -10.83 -7.08 44.15
C PRO A 60 -10.84 -5.86 45.09
N VAL A 61 -10.01 -5.86 46.13
CA VAL A 61 -9.94 -4.76 47.11
C VAL A 61 -9.39 -3.52 46.43
N ARG A 62 -8.33 -3.70 45.63
CA ARG A 62 -7.76 -2.60 44.86
C ARG A 62 -8.74 -2.06 43.82
N ALA A 63 -9.42 -2.94 43.08
CA ALA A 63 -10.41 -2.53 42.08
C ALA A 63 -11.52 -1.68 42.72
N ASN A 64 -12.02 -2.12 43.89
CA ASN A 64 -13.04 -1.39 44.64
C ASN A 64 -12.54 -0.01 45.15
N SER A 65 -11.26 0.12 45.48
CA SER A 65 -10.69 1.42 45.87
C SER A 65 -10.64 2.43 44.72
N PHE A 66 -10.57 1.98 43.46
CA PHE A 66 -10.33 2.85 42.31
C PHE A 66 -11.49 3.82 42.08
N LEU A 67 -12.73 3.31 41.97
CA LEU A 67 -13.93 4.12 41.74
C LEU A 67 -14.44 4.81 43.02
N ARG A 68 -13.95 4.43 44.20
CA ARG A 68 -14.22 5.17 45.45
C ARG A 68 -13.30 6.37 45.65
N THR A 69 -12.24 6.48 44.85
CA THR A 69 -11.30 7.59 44.92
C THR A 69 -11.76 8.71 43.99
N THR A 70 -12.13 9.86 44.55
CA THR A 70 -12.60 11.04 43.80
C THR A 70 -11.58 11.49 42.74
N GLU A 71 -10.29 11.50 43.06
CA GLU A 71 -9.23 11.88 42.11
C GLU A 71 -9.21 11.01 40.84
N ASN A 72 -9.51 9.71 40.96
CA ASN A 72 -9.56 8.80 39.80
C ASN A 72 -10.81 9.04 38.95
N ILE A 73 -11.94 9.33 39.60
CA ILE A 73 -13.19 9.72 38.92
C ILE A 73 -12.96 11.02 38.15
N ASP A 74 -12.44 12.05 38.81
CA ASP A 74 -12.20 13.38 38.19
C ASP A 74 -11.26 13.27 37.00
N LYS A 75 -10.16 12.51 37.12
CA LYS A 75 -9.25 12.24 35.99
C LYS A 75 -9.92 11.50 34.85
N SER A 76 -10.79 10.54 35.15
CA SER A 76 -11.54 9.80 34.13
C SER A 76 -12.52 10.71 33.39
N LEU A 77 -13.27 11.55 34.12
CA LEU A 77 -14.21 12.53 33.55
C LEU A 77 -13.48 13.56 32.66
N MET A 78 -12.40 14.16 33.17
CA MET A 78 -11.55 15.06 32.37
C MET A 78 -10.94 14.37 31.14
N GLY A 79 -10.74 13.06 31.22
CA GLY A 79 -10.21 12.24 30.14
C GLY A 79 -11.19 12.00 29.00
N ILE A 80 -12.51 12.00 29.25
CA ILE A 80 -13.56 11.78 28.22
C ILE A 80 -13.43 12.80 27.10
N LYS A 81 -13.10 14.06 27.44
CA LYS A 81 -12.85 15.13 26.49
C LYS A 81 -11.72 14.85 25.49
N TRP A 82 -10.88 13.85 25.68
CA TRP A 82 -9.76 13.57 24.77
C TRP A 82 -9.86 12.24 24.05
N ILE A 83 -11.05 11.64 24.10
CA ILE A 83 -11.40 10.49 23.29
C ILE A 83 -11.50 10.92 21.82
N HIS A 84 -11.00 10.07 20.92
CA HIS A 84 -11.01 10.31 19.49
C HIS A 84 -11.37 9.05 18.71
N THR A 85 -11.82 9.26 17.48
CA THR A 85 -11.92 8.20 16.45
C THR A 85 -10.69 8.20 15.54
N HIS A 86 -10.09 9.37 15.35
CA HIS A 86 -8.92 9.58 14.51
C HIS A 86 -7.85 10.34 15.30
N ASN A 87 -6.62 9.83 15.26
CA ASN A 87 -5.52 10.36 16.04
C ASN A 87 -4.80 11.49 15.30
N LEU A 88 -5.04 12.73 15.72
CA LEU A 88 -4.36 13.92 15.20
C LEU A 88 -2.89 14.02 15.64
N LYS A 89 -2.50 13.37 16.73
CA LYS A 89 -1.12 13.35 17.24
C LYS A 89 -0.22 12.36 16.51
N TYR A 90 -0.75 11.68 15.50
CA TYR A 90 -0.01 10.73 14.70
C TYR A 90 0.33 11.31 13.33
N PRO A 91 1.61 11.32 12.90
CA PRO A 91 2.81 10.87 13.63
C PRO A 91 3.46 11.96 14.50
N ASP A 92 2.90 13.18 14.60
CA ASP A 92 3.50 14.29 15.37
C ASP A 92 2.76 14.56 16.70
N SER A 93 3.43 14.27 17.82
CA SER A 93 2.86 14.41 19.17
C SER A 93 2.69 15.86 19.63
N ARG A 94 3.23 16.85 18.88
CA ARG A 94 3.14 18.28 19.22
C ARG A 94 1.76 18.88 18.94
N VAL A 95 0.91 18.21 18.15
CA VAL A 95 -0.48 18.62 17.99
C VAL A 95 -1.14 18.62 19.37
N LYS A 96 -1.63 19.78 19.79
CA LYS A 96 -2.09 20.03 21.15
C LYS A 96 -3.54 20.49 21.14
N ASP A 97 -4.29 20.06 22.15
CA ASP A 97 -5.65 20.53 22.44
C ASP A 97 -6.66 20.40 21.28
N GLN A 98 -6.42 19.45 20.36
CA GLN A 98 -7.30 19.12 19.23
C GLN A 98 -7.63 17.62 19.22
N ARG A 99 -8.85 17.27 18.81
CA ARG A 99 -9.33 15.88 18.68
C ARG A 99 -10.27 15.76 17.48
N VAL A 100 -10.37 14.57 16.89
CA VAL A 100 -11.35 14.29 15.82
C VAL A 100 -12.22 13.09 16.19
N ILE A 101 -13.52 13.34 16.22
CA ILE A 101 -14.59 12.36 16.35
C ILE A 101 -15.40 12.48 15.06
N ALA A 102 -15.27 11.53 14.15
CA ALA A 102 -15.98 11.58 12.88
C ALA A 102 -16.17 10.17 12.34
N SER A 103 -17.18 10.04 11.49
CA SER A 103 -17.33 8.90 10.59
C SER A 103 -17.04 9.40 9.18
N VAL A 104 -16.47 8.54 8.35
CA VAL A 104 -16.29 8.84 6.94
C VAL A 104 -17.61 9.12 6.24
N LEU A 105 -17.58 9.98 5.24
CA LEU A 105 -18.74 10.26 4.40
C LEU A 105 -19.13 9.00 3.60
N SER A 106 -20.39 8.90 3.19
CA SER A 106 -20.83 7.78 2.35
C SER A 106 -20.18 7.84 0.96
N SER A 107 -19.77 6.68 0.44
CA SER A 107 -19.14 6.54 -0.88
C SER A 107 -19.71 5.32 -1.59
N GLU A 108 -19.87 5.42 -2.91
CA GLU A 108 -20.34 4.32 -3.78
C GLU A 108 -19.19 3.40 -4.24
N ASN A 109 -17.94 3.87 -4.13
CA ASN A 109 -16.77 3.11 -4.58
C ASN A 109 -16.32 2.08 -3.54
N ASP A 110 -15.93 0.89 -4.02
CA ASP A 110 -15.31 -0.16 -3.21
C ASP A 110 -13.82 0.12 -2.96
N PHE A 111 -13.47 0.30 -1.70
CA PHE A 111 -12.09 0.43 -1.23
C PHE A 111 -12.03 0.18 0.29
N ILE A 112 -10.83 0.04 0.84
CA ILE A 112 -10.66 -0.18 2.28
C ILE A 112 -10.48 1.16 2.98
N SER A 113 -11.37 1.40 3.94
CA SER A 113 -11.38 2.56 4.81
C SER A 113 -12.03 2.15 6.15
N SER A 114 -12.09 3.05 7.12
CA SER A 114 -12.75 2.78 8.40
C SER A 114 -14.27 2.66 8.29
N ALA A 115 -14.87 2.93 7.12
CA ALA A 115 -16.31 2.77 6.86
C ALA A 115 -16.85 1.38 7.23
N TYR A 116 -16.05 0.34 6.97
CA TYR A 116 -16.44 -1.07 7.12
C TYR A 116 -15.97 -1.68 8.45
N LEU A 117 -15.39 -0.86 9.34
CA LEU A 117 -14.96 -1.30 10.66
C LEU A 117 -15.95 -0.82 11.73
N LYS A 118 -16.13 -1.63 12.77
CA LYS A 118 -16.85 -1.17 13.97
C LYS A 118 -16.10 0.03 14.54
N ARG A 119 -16.86 1.06 14.91
CA ARG A 119 -16.30 2.27 15.52
C ARG A 119 -15.54 1.89 16.79
N SER A 120 -14.27 2.31 16.85
CA SER A 120 -13.39 2.10 17.99
C SER A 120 -12.87 3.45 18.48
N TYR A 121 -12.71 3.58 19.80
CA TYR A 121 -12.30 4.82 20.45
C TYR A 121 -10.87 4.73 20.97
N GLY A 122 -10.05 5.67 20.51
CA GLY A 122 -8.71 5.90 21.03
C GLY A 122 -8.68 7.08 22.02
N TRP A 123 -7.52 7.28 22.65
CA TRP A 123 -7.30 8.42 23.53
C TRP A 123 -5.93 9.05 23.29
N SER A 124 -5.89 10.38 23.21
CA SER A 124 -4.65 11.13 23.00
C SER A 124 -4.72 12.53 23.61
N HIS A 125 -3.98 12.78 24.69
CA HIS A 125 -3.70 14.14 25.17
C HIS A 125 -2.40 14.21 25.97
N ASN A 126 -2.40 13.63 27.16
CA ASN A 126 -1.29 13.67 28.12
C ASN A 126 -0.94 12.27 28.63
N ALA A 127 0.35 11.92 28.61
CA ALA A 127 0.88 10.67 29.12
C ALA A 127 0.42 10.34 30.57
N ALA A 128 0.17 11.36 31.41
CA ALA A 128 -0.21 11.16 32.81
C ALA A 128 -1.62 10.57 33.00
N VAL A 129 -2.56 10.87 32.10
CA VAL A 129 -3.98 10.46 32.21
C VAL A 129 -4.27 9.22 31.36
N GLN A 130 -3.42 8.93 30.38
CA GLN A 130 -3.63 7.83 29.43
C GLN A 130 -3.91 6.47 30.09
N GLY A 131 -3.18 6.14 31.16
CA GLY A 131 -3.37 4.87 31.87
C GLY A 131 -4.71 4.77 32.59
N VAL A 132 -5.22 5.90 33.10
CA VAL A 132 -6.50 5.97 33.83
C VAL A 132 -7.68 5.65 32.90
N MET A 133 -7.54 5.85 31.60
CA MET A 133 -8.62 5.61 30.62
C MET A 133 -8.77 4.16 30.19
N HIS A 134 -7.91 3.23 30.65
CA HIS A 134 -7.94 1.83 30.23
C HIS A 134 -9.28 1.14 30.55
N TRP A 135 -9.87 1.40 31.71
CA TRP A 135 -11.12 0.74 32.09
C TRP A 135 -12.30 1.14 31.20
N LEU A 136 -12.31 2.36 30.67
CA LEU A 136 -13.36 2.85 29.79
C LEU A 136 -13.20 2.37 28.35
N LEU A 137 -11.96 2.37 27.84
CA LEU A 137 -11.69 2.28 26.41
C LEU A 137 -11.29 0.90 25.90
N ASN A 138 -10.79 0.02 26.77
CA ASN A 138 -10.40 -1.31 26.33
C ASN A 138 -11.63 -2.12 25.92
N GLU A 139 -11.58 -2.69 24.73
CA GLU A 139 -12.66 -3.47 24.13
C GLU A 139 -12.54 -4.95 24.49
N PHE A 140 -13.67 -5.62 24.62
CA PHE A 140 -13.80 -7.07 24.82
C PHE A 140 -15.05 -7.60 24.13
N ASN A 141 -15.15 -8.91 23.98
CA ASN A 141 -16.32 -9.58 23.41
C ASN A 141 -17.25 -10.05 24.53
N TRP A 142 -18.51 -9.65 24.49
CA TRP A 142 -19.54 -10.09 25.44
C TRP A 142 -20.81 -10.43 24.66
N GLN A 143 -21.33 -11.64 24.84
CA GLN A 143 -22.50 -12.16 24.13
C GLN A 143 -22.39 -12.08 22.59
N GLY A 144 -21.16 -12.20 22.06
CA GLY A 144 -20.88 -12.09 20.63
C GLY A 144 -20.76 -10.66 20.09
N GLU A 145 -20.90 -9.63 20.94
CA GLU A 145 -20.69 -8.24 20.56
C GLU A 145 -19.40 -7.65 21.15
N VAL A 146 -18.70 -6.87 20.32
CA VAL A 146 -17.54 -6.09 20.77
C VAL A 146 -18.01 -4.86 21.55
N VAL A 147 -17.76 -4.81 22.85
CA VAL A 147 -18.20 -3.73 23.74
C VAL A 147 -17.03 -3.20 24.57
N SER A 148 -17.22 -2.02 25.18
CA SER A 148 -16.35 -1.49 26.22
C SER A 148 -17.20 -0.98 27.38
N LEU A 149 -16.60 -0.76 28.56
CA LEU A 149 -17.37 -0.19 29.67
C LEU A 149 -17.92 1.20 29.32
N LEU A 150 -17.22 1.98 28.49
CA LEU A 150 -17.75 3.25 27.98
C LEU A 150 -19.03 3.07 27.15
N SER A 151 -19.07 2.10 26.23
CA SER A 151 -20.28 1.86 25.42
C SER A 151 -21.41 1.34 26.29
N LEU A 152 -21.13 0.43 27.23
CA LEU A 152 -22.13 -0.14 28.13
C LEU A 152 -22.73 0.91 29.09
N ILE A 153 -21.92 1.87 29.56
CA ILE A 153 -22.41 3.02 30.35
C ILE A 153 -23.25 3.95 29.48
N LYS A 154 -22.83 4.20 28.23
CA LYS A 154 -23.57 5.05 27.29
C LYS A 154 -24.93 4.45 26.92
N ASP A 155 -25.00 3.14 26.78
CA ASP A 155 -26.21 2.39 26.40
C ASP A 155 -27.09 2.03 27.61
N GLU A 156 -26.73 2.48 28.82
CA GLU A 156 -27.46 2.24 30.08
C GLU A 156 -27.72 0.75 30.39
N ASN A 157 -26.73 -0.11 30.10
CA ASN A 157 -26.89 -1.55 30.33
C ASN A 157 -27.04 -1.87 31.84
N SER A 158 -28.21 -2.40 32.23
CA SER A 158 -28.55 -2.63 33.63
C SER A 158 -27.61 -3.62 34.33
N TYR A 159 -27.21 -4.69 33.64
CA TYR A 159 -26.36 -5.75 34.19
C TYR A 159 -24.96 -5.22 34.55
N TRP A 160 -24.30 -4.54 33.61
CA TRP A 160 -22.97 -3.99 33.86
C TRP A 160 -22.98 -2.83 34.85
N LEU A 161 -24.05 -2.02 34.87
CA LEU A 161 -24.21 -0.97 35.88
C LEU A 161 -24.40 -1.54 37.28
N GLU A 162 -25.06 -2.68 37.44
CA GLU A 162 -25.15 -3.39 38.73
C GLU A 162 -23.79 -3.87 39.21
N ILE A 163 -23.01 -4.51 38.34
CA ILE A 163 -21.64 -4.92 38.69
C ILE A 163 -20.79 -3.71 39.09
N LEU A 164 -20.84 -2.61 38.33
CA LEU A 164 -20.06 -1.42 38.65
C LEU A 164 -20.45 -0.77 39.98
N LYS A 165 -21.73 -0.86 40.40
CA LYS A 165 -22.18 -0.36 41.72
C LYS A 165 -21.45 -1.06 42.87
N ASP A 166 -21.20 -2.37 42.75
CA ASP A 166 -20.48 -3.13 43.77
C ASP A 166 -19.03 -2.63 43.97
N PHE A 167 -18.45 -2.03 42.93
CA PHE A 167 -17.11 -1.42 42.94
C PHE A 167 -17.11 0.08 43.27
N GLY A 168 -18.24 0.69 43.62
CA GLY A 168 -18.34 2.10 44.02
C GLY A 168 -18.83 3.06 42.93
N TYR A 169 -19.33 2.56 41.80
CA TYR A 169 -20.02 3.38 40.79
C TYR A 169 -21.46 3.70 41.22
N LEU A 170 -21.58 4.58 42.22
CA LEU A 170 -22.86 4.96 42.81
C LEU A 170 -23.66 5.91 41.89
N LYS A 171 -24.93 6.16 42.25
CA LYS A 171 -25.85 7.00 41.45
C LYS A 171 -25.28 8.38 41.11
N GLU A 172 -24.61 9.03 42.05
CA GLU A 172 -23.99 10.34 41.86
C GLU A 172 -22.87 10.29 40.80
N VAL A 173 -21.98 9.30 40.90
CA VAL A 173 -20.90 9.08 39.92
C VAL A 173 -21.49 8.76 38.55
N HIS A 174 -22.50 7.90 38.49
CA HIS A 174 -23.19 7.59 37.25
C HIS A 174 -23.78 8.83 36.57
N GLN A 175 -24.42 9.71 37.33
CA GLN A 175 -24.98 10.96 36.81
C GLN A 175 -23.88 11.87 36.23
N LEU A 176 -22.74 12.02 36.94
CA LEU A 176 -21.61 12.81 36.45
C LEU A 176 -21.04 12.28 35.12
N PHE A 177 -20.90 10.95 35.00
CA PHE A 177 -20.45 10.32 33.76
C PHE A 177 -21.45 10.51 32.63
N LYS A 178 -22.75 10.38 32.90
CA LYS A 178 -23.79 10.60 31.89
C LYS A 178 -23.76 12.03 31.36
N GLU A 179 -23.63 13.01 32.26
CA GLU A 179 -23.50 14.43 31.90
C GLU A 179 -22.27 14.68 31.02
N HIS A 180 -21.08 14.18 31.43
CA HIS A 180 -19.85 14.36 30.66
C HIS A 180 -19.83 13.58 29.35
N ILE A 181 -20.37 12.37 29.28
CA ILE A 181 -20.47 11.63 28.01
C ILE A 181 -21.37 12.40 27.03
N HIS A 182 -22.49 12.96 27.52
CA HIS A 182 -23.39 13.74 26.68
C HIS A 182 -22.75 15.04 26.19
N SER A 183 -22.02 15.76 27.05
CA SER A 183 -21.39 17.04 26.69
C SER A 183 -20.09 16.88 25.89
N ASP A 184 -19.21 15.96 26.31
CA ASP A 184 -17.84 15.86 25.81
C ASP A 184 -17.64 14.81 24.73
N LEU A 185 -18.57 13.86 24.54
CA LEU A 185 -18.48 12.81 23.52
C LEU A 185 -19.63 12.88 22.49
N PRO A 186 -19.71 13.95 21.68
CA PRO A 186 -20.73 14.10 20.65
C PRO A 186 -20.56 13.06 19.53
N SER A 187 -21.59 12.91 18.69
CA SER A 187 -21.55 12.00 17.53
C SER A 187 -20.45 12.36 16.54
N SER A 188 -20.22 13.66 16.31
CA SER A 188 -19.15 14.23 15.49
C SER A 188 -18.57 15.47 16.17
N ALA A 189 -17.24 15.62 16.13
CA ALA A 189 -16.50 16.78 16.58
C ALA A 189 -15.19 16.89 15.79
N VAL A 190 -14.99 18.05 15.16
CA VAL A 190 -13.82 18.35 14.36
C VAL A 190 -13.29 19.73 14.77
N PRO A 191 -11.97 19.98 14.86
CA PRO A 191 -11.43 21.27 15.26
C PRO A 191 -11.75 22.39 14.27
N ASP A 192 -11.89 23.63 14.76
CA ASP A 192 -12.10 24.83 13.92
C ASP A 192 -10.79 25.43 13.38
N THR A 193 -9.64 24.90 13.82
CA THR A 193 -8.31 25.39 13.44
C THR A 193 -7.42 24.22 13.05
N VAL A 194 -6.61 24.39 12.00
CA VAL A 194 -5.60 23.40 11.63
C VAL A 194 -4.31 23.69 12.38
N SER A 195 -3.81 22.70 13.12
CA SER A 195 -2.52 22.83 13.81
C SER A 195 -1.37 23.03 12.81
N PRO A 196 -0.38 23.89 13.12
CA PRO A 196 0.80 24.07 12.28
C PRO A 196 1.67 22.81 12.17
N TYR A 197 1.49 21.84 13.08
CA TYR A 197 2.19 20.55 13.06
C TYR A 197 1.44 19.47 12.26
N SER A 198 0.22 19.76 11.79
CA SER A 198 -0.55 18.84 10.95
C SER A 198 -0.14 18.97 9.49
N LYS A 199 0.16 17.83 8.85
CA LYS A 199 0.46 17.79 7.42
C LYS A 199 -0.79 18.21 6.62
N GLN A 200 -0.59 19.02 5.59
CA GLN A 200 -1.65 19.45 4.68
C GLN A 200 -1.20 19.21 3.24
N VAL A 201 -2.09 18.65 2.42
CA VAL A 201 -1.89 18.41 0.99
C VAL A 201 -2.99 19.11 0.19
N ARG A 202 -2.69 19.54 -1.04
CA ARG A 202 -3.62 20.31 -1.87
C ARG A 202 -4.09 19.51 -3.07
N PHE A 203 -5.39 19.55 -3.35
CA PHE A 203 -6.00 18.89 -4.51
C PHE A 203 -6.91 19.83 -5.28
N PRO A 204 -6.98 19.73 -6.62
CA PRO A 204 -8.01 20.37 -7.43
C PRO A 204 -9.40 19.91 -6.99
N TRP A 205 -10.33 20.85 -6.87
CA TRP A 205 -11.69 20.59 -6.44
C TRP A 205 -12.65 21.66 -6.93
N LYS A 206 -13.61 21.28 -7.77
CA LYS A 206 -14.66 22.15 -8.32
C LYS A 206 -14.11 23.48 -8.89
N GLY A 207 -13.01 23.41 -9.65
CA GLY A 207 -12.37 24.58 -10.27
C GLY A 207 -11.45 25.41 -9.36
N GLU A 208 -11.39 25.11 -8.06
CA GLU A 208 -10.42 25.69 -7.12
C GLU A 208 -9.52 24.58 -6.54
N TYR A 209 -8.84 24.86 -5.42
CA TYR A 209 -8.10 23.89 -4.63
C TYR A 209 -8.69 23.73 -3.23
N ILE A 210 -8.65 22.50 -2.71
CA ILE A 210 -8.93 22.19 -1.30
C ILE A 210 -7.64 21.77 -0.60
N ALA A 211 -7.52 22.14 0.67
CA ALA A 211 -6.52 21.60 1.57
C ALA A 211 -7.08 20.37 2.30
N VAL A 212 -6.32 19.28 2.34
CA VAL A 212 -6.71 18.05 3.04
C VAL A 212 -5.67 17.75 4.10
N THR A 213 -6.13 17.49 5.33
CA THR A 213 -5.27 16.98 6.40
C THR A 213 -5.53 15.49 6.59
N PRO A 214 -4.62 14.61 6.14
CA PRO A 214 -4.75 13.19 6.37
C PRO A 214 -4.51 12.87 7.85
N ILE A 215 -5.47 12.20 8.47
CA ILE A 215 -5.44 11.76 9.86
C ILE A 215 -5.65 10.26 9.95
N VAL A 216 -5.23 9.69 11.06
CA VAL A 216 -5.15 8.24 11.18
C VAL A 216 -6.33 7.70 11.96
N SER A 217 -7.16 6.88 11.32
CA SER A 217 -8.23 6.14 11.99
C SER A 217 -7.66 5.15 13.01
N HIS A 218 -8.16 5.25 14.24
CA HIS A 218 -7.79 4.38 15.33
C HIS A 218 -8.20 2.93 15.05
N ALA A 219 -9.44 2.73 14.58
CA ALA A 219 -9.98 1.41 14.26
C ALA A 219 -9.15 0.69 13.19
N MET A 220 -8.70 1.41 12.15
CA MET A 220 -7.83 0.87 11.11
C MET A 220 -6.45 0.46 11.67
N GLN A 221 -5.80 1.31 12.49
CA GLN A 221 -4.52 0.94 13.10
C GLN A 221 -4.64 -0.28 14.01
N VAL A 222 -5.67 -0.31 14.88
CA VAL A 222 -5.94 -1.45 15.77
C VAL A 222 -6.15 -2.73 14.97
N SER A 223 -6.92 -2.66 13.88
CA SER A 223 -7.19 -3.82 13.03
C SER A 223 -5.91 -4.37 12.37
N ILE A 224 -5.04 -3.49 11.86
CA ILE A 224 -3.75 -3.89 11.28
C ILE A 224 -2.82 -4.52 12.33
N GLU A 225 -2.77 -3.96 13.54
CA GLU A 225 -1.99 -4.51 14.64
C GLU A 225 -2.50 -5.89 15.09
N ARG A 226 -3.82 -6.08 15.15
CA ARG A 226 -4.40 -7.41 15.45
C ARG A 226 -4.02 -8.41 14.36
N LEU A 227 -4.15 -8.03 13.08
CA LEU A 227 -3.79 -8.87 11.94
C LEU A 227 -2.31 -9.24 11.92
N SER A 228 -1.41 -8.31 12.26
CA SER A 228 0.04 -8.58 12.27
C SER A 228 0.47 -9.58 13.35
N ARG A 229 -0.39 -9.89 14.31
CA ARG A 229 -0.16 -10.85 15.40
C ARG A 229 -0.86 -12.18 15.19
N ASN A 230 -1.70 -12.28 14.17
CA ASN A 230 -2.31 -13.55 13.82
C ASN A 230 -1.27 -14.44 13.14
N THR A 231 -0.92 -15.53 13.81
CA THR A 231 0.12 -16.48 13.37
C THR A 231 -0.29 -17.33 12.17
N GLU A 232 -1.57 -17.38 11.82
CA GLU A 232 -2.08 -18.14 10.69
C GLU A 232 -1.87 -17.41 9.35
N LEU A 233 -1.65 -16.10 9.40
CA LEU A 233 -1.50 -15.26 8.21
C LEU A 233 -0.03 -15.17 7.77
N THR A 234 0.20 -15.34 6.47
CA THR A 234 1.54 -15.29 5.85
C THR A 234 1.91 -13.91 5.31
N VAL A 235 1.07 -12.89 5.53
CA VAL A 235 1.28 -11.54 4.99
C VAL A 235 2.43 -10.84 5.71
N PRO A 236 3.36 -10.20 4.99
CA PRO A 236 4.49 -9.54 5.62
C PRO A 236 4.09 -8.18 6.23
N PHE A 237 4.65 -7.90 7.41
CA PHE A 237 4.52 -6.62 8.11
C PHE A 237 5.91 -6.04 8.41
N ARG A 238 6.01 -4.70 8.47
CA ARG A 238 7.20 -3.98 8.95
C ARG A 238 6.86 -3.16 10.16
N GLN A 239 7.83 -3.02 11.05
CA GLN A 239 7.67 -2.32 12.31
C GLN A 239 8.43 -0.99 12.30
N ILE A 240 7.72 0.09 12.60
CA ILE A 240 8.28 1.43 12.81
C ILE A 240 8.32 1.74 14.31
N LYS A 241 9.36 2.44 14.76
CA LYS A 241 9.49 2.90 16.14
C LYS A 241 9.17 4.37 16.24
N ILE A 242 8.22 4.69 17.10
CA ILE A 242 7.80 6.05 17.43
C ILE A 242 8.40 6.41 18.77
N ALA A 243 9.16 7.51 18.79
CA ALA A 243 9.71 8.03 20.03
C ALA A 243 8.60 8.65 20.90
N LYS A 244 8.75 8.56 22.23
CA LYS A 244 7.79 9.13 23.20
C LYS A 244 6.34 8.68 22.95
N SER A 245 6.14 7.39 22.71
CA SER A 245 4.84 6.79 22.37
C SER A 245 3.66 7.19 23.27
N GLN A 246 3.89 7.42 24.56
CA GLN A 246 2.89 7.92 25.51
C GLN A 246 2.30 9.30 25.16
N GLN A 247 2.99 10.10 24.34
CA GLN A 247 2.51 11.41 23.88
C GLN A 247 1.63 11.30 22.63
N HIS A 248 1.72 10.19 21.90
CA HIS A 248 0.96 9.97 20.66
C HIS A 248 -0.43 9.38 20.91
N GLY A 249 -0.60 8.56 21.96
CA GLY A 249 -1.90 8.03 22.36
C GLY A 249 -1.84 6.63 22.97
N ASN A 250 -3.02 6.10 23.30
CA ASN A 250 -3.16 4.79 23.95
C ASN A 250 -2.54 3.64 23.15
N LEU A 251 -2.85 3.52 21.85
CA LEU A 251 -2.36 2.41 21.02
C LEU A 251 -0.82 2.40 20.88
N PRO A 252 -0.15 3.49 20.41
CA PRO A 252 1.31 3.52 20.32
C PRO A 252 1.99 3.22 21.67
N SER A 253 1.41 3.70 22.77
CA SER A 253 1.95 3.49 24.11
C SER A 253 1.81 2.05 24.58
N SER A 254 0.67 1.39 24.33
CA SER A 254 0.48 -0.04 24.66
C SER A 254 1.49 -0.93 23.93
N LEU A 255 1.95 -0.48 22.77
CA LEU A 255 2.94 -1.14 21.93
C LEU A 255 4.40 -0.78 22.25
N GLY A 256 4.65 0.07 23.25
CA GLY A 256 6.01 0.57 23.53
C GLY A 256 6.60 1.43 22.41
N GLY A 257 5.75 1.98 21.53
CA GLY A 257 6.13 2.78 20.37
C GLY A 257 6.35 2.00 19.09
N TYR A 258 6.20 0.68 19.10
CA TYR A 258 6.45 -0.14 17.93
C TYR A 258 5.16 -0.47 17.19
N ILE A 259 4.97 0.14 16.01
CA ILE A 259 3.75 -0.01 15.22
C ILE A 259 4.03 -0.80 13.94
N HIS A 260 3.15 -1.73 13.61
CA HIS A 260 3.17 -2.52 12.39
C HIS A 260 2.43 -1.84 11.26
N GLN A 261 2.99 -1.96 10.07
CA GLN A 261 2.40 -1.55 8.81
C GLN A 261 2.46 -2.72 7.85
N LEU A 262 1.46 -2.82 6.96
CA LEU A 262 1.46 -3.79 5.87
C LEU A 262 2.70 -3.53 5.01
N TYR A 263 3.47 -4.59 4.73
CA TYR A 263 4.65 -4.48 3.89
C TYR A 263 4.32 -4.93 2.47
N ALA A 264 4.43 -4.01 1.53
CA ALA A 264 4.08 -4.22 0.13
C ALA A 264 5.18 -3.68 -0.79
N PRO A 265 6.38 -4.31 -0.77
CA PRO A 265 7.44 -3.98 -1.70
C PRO A 265 7.06 -4.43 -3.13
N LEU A 266 7.69 -3.81 -4.12
CA LEU A 266 7.67 -4.29 -5.51
C LEU A 266 8.61 -5.48 -5.70
N ASP A 267 9.61 -5.63 -4.81
CA ASP A 267 10.64 -6.69 -4.82
C ASP A 267 11.49 -6.67 -6.10
N ILE A 268 11.81 -5.47 -6.58
CA ILE A 268 12.60 -5.27 -7.80
C ILE A 268 14.08 -5.16 -7.44
N ALA A 269 14.80 -6.28 -7.53
CA ALA A 269 16.25 -6.28 -7.45
C ALA A 269 16.86 -6.10 -8.84
N ALA A 270 17.52 -4.97 -9.09
CA ALA A 270 18.32 -4.78 -10.29
C ALA A 270 19.46 -5.81 -10.29
N ASN A 271 19.34 -6.83 -11.15
CA ASN A 271 20.35 -7.87 -11.24
C ASN A 271 21.13 -7.67 -12.53
N GLU A 272 22.19 -6.85 -12.46
CA GLU A 272 23.07 -6.57 -13.60
C GLU A 272 23.59 -7.86 -14.27
N ARG A 273 23.68 -8.96 -13.50
CA ARG A 273 24.11 -10.29 -13.95
C ARG A 273 23.02 -11.11 -14.66
N GLN A 274 21.76 -10.69 -14.62
CA GLN A 274 20.62 -11.34 -15.28
C GLN A 274 20.17 -10.61 -16.55
N THR A 275 20.73 -9.45 -16.85
CA THR A 275 20.54 -8.84 -18.18
C THR A 275 20.98 -9.83 -19.26
N LEU A 276 20.26 -9.87 -20.38
CA LEU A 276 20.59 -10.76 -21.51
C LEU A 276 22.07 -10.67 -21.89
N ALA A 277 22.62 -9.45 -21.97
CA ALA A 277 24.01 -9.23 -22.34
C ALA A 277 24.99 -9.90 -21.36
N ALA A 278 24.74 -9.79 -20.05
CA ALA A 278 25.56 -10.42 -19.01
C ALA A 278 25.33 -11.94 -18.90
N SER A 279 24.11 -12.42 -19.16
CA SER A 279 23.82 -13.86 -19.21
C SER A 279 24.44 -14.52 -20.44
N ARG A 280 24.43 -13.84 -21.60
CA ARG A 280 25.05 -14.29 -22.85
C ARG A 280 26.57 -14.32 -22.76
N SER A 281 27.19 -13.30 -22.17
CA SER A 281 28.65 -13.31 -21.96
C SER A 281 29.09 -14.45 -21.03
N ARG A 282 28.21 -14.90 -20.12
CA ARG A 282 28.50 -15.98 -19.18
C ARG A 282 28.15 -17.38 -19.68
N THR A 283 27.04 -17.55 -20.38
CA THR A 283 26.47 -18.87 -20.69
C THR A 283 26.49 -19.21 -22.18
N HIS A 284 26.71 -18.23 -23.06
CA HIS A 284 26.60 -18.35 -24.52
C HIS A 284 25.24 -18.91 -25.00
N LYS A 285 24.22 -18.94 -24.15
CA LYS A 285 22.88 -19.43 -24.49
C LYS A 285 21.98 -18.29 -24.98
N TYR A 286 21.03 -18.65 -25.84
CA TYR A 286 20.06 -17.73 -26.45
C TYR A 286 18.67 -17.77 -25.82
N PHE A 287 18.48 -18.66 -24.84
CA PHE A 287 17.20 -18.89 -24.16
C PHE A 287 17.41 -18.93 -22.65
N ASP A 288 16.38 -18.57 -21.88
CA ASP A 288 16.39 -18.71 -20.43
C ASP A 288 15.78 -20.05 -20.02
N ASP A 289 16.62 -21.09 -20.00
CA ASP A 289 16.23 -22.45 -19.60
C ASP A 289 15.62 -22.49 -18.18
N SER A 290 15.97 -21.53 -17.30
CA SER A 290 15.45 -21.50 -15.93
C SER A 290 13.94 -21.24 -15.89
N ALA A 291 13.42 -20.49 -16.87
CA ALA A 291 11.99 -20.17 -16.95
C ALA A 291 11.09 -21.41 -17.11
N LEU A 292 11.58 -22.45 -17.79
CA LEU A 292 10.87 -23.72 -18.01
C LEU A 292 11.23 -24.81 -17.00
N THR A 293 12.39 -24.68 -16.34
CA THR A 293 12.94 -25.74 -15.49
C THR A 293 12.87 -25.43 -14.00
N ASP A 294 12.31 -24.28 -13.61
CA ASP A 294 12.07 -23.93 -12.21
C ASP A 294 11.05 -24.85 -11.53
N ARG A 295 11.05 -24.83 -10.18
CA ARG A 295 10.15 -25.66 -9.37
C ARG A 295 8.68 -25.35 -9.63
N LYS A 296 8.34 -24.08 -9.89
CA LYS A 296 6.96 -23.62 -10.15
C LYS A 296 6.44 -24.19 -11.47
N CYS A 297 7.20 -24.10 -12.57
CA CYS A 297 6.88 -24.65 -13.89
C CYS A 297 6.86 -26.18 -13.87
N CYS A 298 7.77 -26.82 -13.14
CA CYS A 298 7.71 -28.27 -12.93
C CYS A 298 6.45 -28.74 -12.19
N GLY A 299 5.93 -27.92 -11.27
CA GLY A 299 4.61 -28.12 -10.64
C GLY A 299 3.47 -27.94 -11.63
N LEU A 300 3.54 -26.90 -12.46
CA LEU A 300 2.56 -26.65 -13.53
C LEU A 300 2.46 -27.84 -14.51
N PHE A 301 3.61 -28.38 -14.96
CA PHE A 301 3.65 -29.57 -15.81
C PHE A 301 3.03 -30.79 -15.13
N ARG A 302 3.29 -30.99 -13.82
CA ARG A 302 2.71 -32.07 -13.03
C ARG A 302 1.18 -32.04 -13.07
N HIS A 303 0.59 -30.86 -12.86
CA HIS A 303 -0.86 -30.68 -12.92
C HIS A 303 -1.42 -30.87 -14.34
N LEU A 304 -0.75 -30.33 -15.37
CA LEU A 304 -1.18 -30.45 -16.77
C LEU A 304 -1.15 -31.91 -17.28
N VAL A 305 -0.21 -32.72 -16.78
CA VAL A 305 -0.12 -34.17 -17.08
C VAL A 305 -1.22 -34.99 -16.39
N GLY A 306 -1.85 -34.43 -15.34
CA GLY A 306 -2.99 -35.02 -14.63
C GLY A 306 -2.61 -35.92 -13.45
N THR A 307 -1.47 -35.67 -12.81
CA THR A 307 -1.02 -36.47 -11.65
C THR A 307 -1.67 -36.06 -10.32
N GLU A 308 -2.40 -34.95 -10.28
CA GLU A 308 -3.24 -34.51 -9.15
C GLU A 308 -4.63 -34.10 -9.67
N PRO A 309 -5.69 -34.91 -9.47
CA PRO A 309 -7.03 -34.59 -9.96
C PRO A 309 -7.72 -33.54 -9.08
N LEU A 310 -8.32 -32.52 -9.71
CA LEU A 310 -9.14 -31.49 -9.05
C LEU A 310 -10.58 -31.99 -8.86
N THR A 311 -11.25 -31.56 -7.78
CA THR A 311 -12.50 -32.16 -7.28
C THR A 311 -13.80 -31.88 -8.06
N THR A 312 -13.86 -30.91 -9.00
CA THR A 312 -15.10 -30.61 -9.78
C THR A 312 -14.85 -30.09 -11.21
N SER A 313 -15.69 -30.49 -12.18
CA SER A 313 -15.54 -30.23 -13.63
C SER A 313 -15.57 -28.74 -14.05
N LYS A 314 -16.41 -27.90 -13.41
CA LYS A 314 -16.44 -26.44 -13.71
C LYS A 314 -15.19 -25.72 -13.19
N LYS A 315 -14.71 -26.07 -11.99
CA LYS A 315 -13.45 -25.54 -11.43
C LYS A 315 -12.24 -26.03 -12.25
N GLN A 316 -12.27 -27.27 -12.76
CA GLN A 316 -11.23 -27.82 -13.65
C GLN A 316 -11.03 -26.99 -14.93
N LYS A 317 -12.11 -26.52 -15.59
CA LYS A 317 -11.97 -25.72 -16.81
C LYS A 317 -11.31 -24.36 -16.55
N HIS A 318 -11.73 -23.65 -15.50
CA HIS A 318 -11.11 -22.38 -15.12
C HIS A 318 -9.66 -22.54 -14.67
N VAL A 319 -9.36 -23.55 -13.86
CA VAL A 319 -7.98 -23.83 -13.41
C VAL A 319 -7.09 -24.22 -14.59
N ARG A 320 -7.60 -25.03 -15.54
CA ARG A 320 -6.84 -25.40 -16.74
C ARG A 320 -6.56 -24.20 -17.65
N ALA A 321 -7.54 -23.31 -17.83
CA ALA A 321 -7.35 -22.08 -18.60
C ALA A 321 -6.28 -21.17 -17.96
N TYR A 322 -6.31 -21.03 -16.63
CA TYR A 322 -5.26 -20.33 -15.88
C TYR A 322 -3.89 -20.99 -16.04
N GLN A 323 -3.81 -22.33 -15.91
CA GLN A 323 -2.56 -23.07 -16.09
C GLN A 323 -1.98 -22.91 -17.50
N ILE A 324 -2.81 -22.92 -18.54
CA ILE A 324 -2.39 -22.67 -19.93
C ILE A 324 -1.87 -21.24 -20.08
N SER A 325 -2.55 -20.24 -19.50
CA SER A 325 -2.08 -18.86 -19.49
C SER A 325 -0.70 -18.72 -18.82
N GLN A 326 -0.51 -19.38 -17.66
CA GLN A 326 0.78 -19.39 -16.97
C GLN A 326 1.86 -20.09 -17.80
N LEU A 327 1.53 -21.18 -18.50
CA LEU A 327 2.49 -21.84 -19.38
C LEU A 327 2.92 -20.94 -20.53
N ARG A 328 1.97 -20.23 -21.16
CA ARG A 328 2.26 -19.28 -22.23
C ARG A 328 3.22 -18.18 -21.77
N GLN A 329 2.99 -17.65 -20.57
CA GLN A 329 3.89 -16.68 -19.95
C GLN A 329 5.31 -17.26 -19.75
N ARG A 330 5.42 -18.52 -19.31
CA ARG A 330 6.73 -19.18 -19.13
C ARG A 330 7.46 -19.42 -20.45
N ILE A 331 6.75 -19.79 -21.52
CA ILE A 331 7.34 -19.93 -22.85
C ILE A 331 7.82 -18.55 -23.36
N ALA A 332 7.04 -17.50 -23.13
CA ALA A 332 7.44 -16.15 -23.51
C ALA A 332 8.68 -15.67 -22.73
N LEU A 333 8.78 -15.97 -21.44
CA LEU A 333 9.98 -15.71 -20.62
C LEU A 333 11.21 -16.49 -21.12
N TRP A 334 11.02 -17.74 -21.54
CA TRP A 334 12.09 -18.54 -22.13
C TRP A 334 12.63 -17.95 -23.44
N LEU A 335 11.74 -17.40 -24.27
CA LEU A 335 12.06 -16.76 -25.56
C LEU A 335 12.55 -15.32 -25.41
N LEU A 336 12.26 -14.65 -24.29
CA LEU A 336 12.53 -13.23 -24.07
C LEU A 336 13.97 -12.81 -24.37
N PRO A 337 15.01 -13.57 -23.96
CA PRO A 337 16.39 -13.35 -24.40
C PRO A 337 16.58 -13.12 -25.90
N LEU A 338 15.91 -13.92 -26.72
CA LEU A 338 16.04 -13.84 -28.16
C LEU A 338 15.26 -12.65 -28.75
N VAL A 339 14.13 -12.31 -28.14
CA VAL A 339 13.34 -11.11 -28.49
C VAL A 339 14.11 -9.83 -28.17
N GLU A 340 14.70 -9.73 -26.98
CA GLU A 340 15.52 -8.57 -26.59
C GLU A 340 16.75 -8.41 -27.49
N LEU A 341 17.36 -9.52 -27.93
CA LEU A 341 18.46 -9.48 -28.90
C LEU A 341 18.02 -8.88 -30.24
N ARG A 342 16.87 -9.33 -30.75
CA ARG A 342 16.30 -8.83 -32.00
C ARG A 342 16.06 -7.32 -31.92
N GLU A 343 15.39 -6.87 -30.84
CA GLU A 343 15.12 -5.45 -30.60
C GLU A 343 16.40 -4.61 -30.48
N HIS A 344 17.46 -5.15 -29.85
CA HIS A 344 18.75 -4.48 -29.76
C HIS A 344 19.44 -4.35 -31.12
N CYS A 345 19.40 -5.40 -31.95
CA CYS A 345 19.92 -5.38 -33.32
C CYS A 345 19.18 -4.36 -34.19
N GLU A 346 17.84 -4.31 -34.09
CA GLU A 346 17.00 -3.33 -34.78
C GLU A 346 17.32 -1.89 -34.34
N LYS A 347 17.46 -1.64 -33.02
CA LYS A 347 17.82 -0.30 -32.49
C LYS A 347 19.21 0.17 -32.90
N MET A 348 20.20 -0.72 -32.90
CA MET A 348 21.60 -0.39 -33.20
C MET A 348 21.91 -0.42 -34.70
N GLN A 349 20.95 -0.80 -35.56
CA GLN A 349 21.16 -1.04 -37.00
C GLN A 349 22.40 -1.91 -37.29
N LYS A 350 22.68 -2.89 -36.42
CA LYS A 350 23.84 -3.76 -36.57
C LYS A 350 23.59 -4.78 -37.69
N LEU A 351 24.53 -4.88 -38.62
CA LEU A 351 24.59 -5.98 -39.59
C LEU A 351 24.77 -7.31 -38.84
N ILE A 352 23.81 -8.22 -39.01
CA ILE A 352 23.83 -9.55 -38.40
C ILE A 352 24.54 -10.51 -39.37
N ASP A 353 25.71 -11.00 -38.97
CA ASP A 353 26.46 -11.99 -39.75
C ASP A 353 25.88 -13.40 -39.55
N GLU A 354 25.57 -14.08 -40.64
CA GLU A 354 25.03 -15.45 -40.68
C GLU A 354 25.96 -16.45 -39.99
N ARG A 355 27.29 -16.25 -40.05
CA ARG A 355 28.28 -17.15 -39.45
C ARG A 355 28.35 -17.07 -37.92
N SER A 356 27.75 -16.04 -37.34
CA SER A 356 27.81 -15.79 -35.89
C SER A 356 26.71 -16.51 -35.10
N TYR A 357 25.68 -17.04 -35.77
CA TYR A 357 24.47 -17.57 -35.13
C TYR A 357 24.07 -18.94 -35.68
N GLN A 358 23.35 -19.74 -34.88
CA GLN A 358 22.73 -20.98 -35.37
C GLN A 358 21.61 -20.64 -36.36
N PRO A 359 21.29 -21.49 -37.36
CA PRO A 359 20.33 -21.17 -38.43
C PRO A 359 18.97 -20.67 -37.91
N THR A 360 18.33 -21.40 -37.00
CA THR A 360 17.03 -21.02 -36.41
C THR A 360 17.07 -19.69 -35.65
N ILE A 361 18.23 -19.35 -35.08
CA ILE A 361 18.45 -18.12 -34.32
C ILE A 361 18.70 -16.95 -35.28
N TYR A 362 19.49 -17.18 -36.32
CA TYR A 362 19.68 -16.23 -37.42
C TYR A 362 18.35 -15.90 -38.08
N ASP A 363 17.57 -16.93 -38.45
CA ASP A 363 16.25 -16.78 -39.04
C ASP A 363 15.31 -15.98 -38.12
N PHE A 364 15.32 -16.26 -36.81
CA PHE A 364 14.53 -15.47 -35.86
C PHE A 364 14.93 -14.00 -35.83
N LEU A 365 16.21 -13.66 -36.03
CA LEU A 365 16.69 -12.28 -35.98
C LEU A 365 16.45 -11.51 -37.28
N THR A 366 16.43 -12.18 -38.44
CA THR A 366 16.39 -11.55 -39.77
C THR A 366 15.01 -11.60 -40.44
N MET A 367 14.19 -12.62 -40.17
CA MET A 367 12.86 -12.76 -40.79
C MET A 367 11.91 -11.64 -40.35
N GLU A 368 10.93 -11.29 -41.17
CA GLU A 368 9.86 -10.38 -40.74
C GLU A 368 9.04 -10.96 -39.58
N GLU A 369 8.51 -10.11 -38.69
CA GLU A 369 7.68 -10.52 -37.54
C GLU A 369 6.52 -11.43 -37.98
N SER A 370 5.94 -11.15 -39.17
CA SER A 370 4.84 -11.91 -39.78
C SER A 370 5.16 -13.40 -40.03
N GLN A 371 6.44 -13.72 -40.22
CA GLN A 371 6.91 -15.06 -40.59
C GLN A 371 7.46 -15.86 -39.41
N LEU A 372 7.57 -15.26 -38.21
CA LEU A 372 8.11 -15.92 -37.01
C LEU A 372 7.39 -17.23 -36.65
N VAL A 373 6.12 -17.37 -37.02
CA VAL A 373 5.32 -18.57 -36.79
C VAL A 373 5.90 -19.81 -37.49
N LEU A 374 6.67 -19.65 -38.57
CA LEU A 374 7.30 -20.76 -39.29
C LEU A 374 8.34 -21.51 -38.43
N LEU A 375 9.00 -20.81 -37.50
CA LEU A 375 10.04 -21.35 -36.62
C LEU A 375 9.48 -22.21 -35.46
N THR A 376 8.16 -22.42 -35.40
CA THR A 376 7.49 -23.14 -34.30
C THR A 376 8.07 -24.55 -34.08
N ASN A 377 8.35 -25.28 -35.16
CA ASN A 377 8.82 -26.67 -35.04
C ASN A 377 10.22 -26.73 -34.42
N ASP A 378 11.13 -25.90 -34.92
CA ASP A 378 12.53 -25.89 -34.51
C ASP A 378 12.66 -25.37 -33.08
N LEU A 379 11.98 -24.26 -32.76
CA LEU A 379 11.92 -23.73 -31.39
C LEU A 379 11.29 -24.72 -30.41
N ASN A 380 10.30 -25.52 -30.83
CA ASN A 380 9.75 -26.58 -29.98
C ASN A 380 10.75 -27.72 -29.72
N GLN A 381 11.68 -28.01 -30.63
CA GLN A 381 12.78 -28.93 -30.35
C GLN A 381 13.71 -28.34 -29.28
N TYR A 382 14.06 -27.06 -29.38
CA TYR A 382 14.86 -26.36 -28.36
C TYR A 382 14.18 -26.39 -26.98
N ILE A 383 12.85 -26.19 -26.88
CA ILE A 383 12.11 -26.34 -25.61
C ILE A 383 12.33 -27.72 -24.99
N ASN A 384 12.21 -28.79 -25.79
CA ASN A 384 12.37 -30.15 -25.27
C ASN A 384 13.82 -30.46 -24.89
N LEU A 385 14.81 -29.92 -25.63
CA LEU A 385 16.23 -30.00 -25.26
C LEU A 385 16.51 -29.27 -23.94
N SER A 386 15.95 -28.06 -23.74
CA SER A 386 16.05 -27.32 -22.49
C SER A 386 15.50 -28.11 -21.30
N LEU A 387 14.37 -28.80 -21.48
CA LEU A 387 13.79 -29.67 -20.46
C LEU A 387 14.64 -30.91 -20.18
N GLN A 388 15.25 -31.51 -21.22
CA GLN A 388 16.08 -32.72 -21.13
C GLN A 388 17.38 -32.47 -20.36
N HIS A 389 18.02 -31.32 -20.56
CA HIS A 389 19.32 -31.00 -19.95
C HIS A 389 19.27 -30.72 -18.44
N ASN A 390 18.09 -30.55 -17.84
CA ASN A 390 17.93 -30.34 -16.40
C ASN A 390 17.36 -31.57 -15.70
N LYS A 391 18.05 -32.01 -14.64
CA LYS A 391 17.72 -33.20 -13.82
C LYS A 391 16.28 -33.19 -13.29
N PHE A 392 15.70 -32.03 -12.99
CA PHE A 392 14.37 -31.93 -12.39
C PHE A 392 13.22 -31.95 -13.40
N SER A 393 13.48 -31.50 -14.63
CA SER A 393 12.51 -31.36 -15.71
C SER A 393 12.60 -32.45 -16.78
N ILE A 394 13.65 -33.28 -16.78
CA ILE A 394 13.90 -34.32 -17.78
C ILE A 394 12.70 -35.24 -18.02
N ARG A 395 11.93 -35.56 -16.97
CA ARG A 395 10.69 -36.36 -17.03
C ARG A 395 9.55 -35.74 -17.86
N TYR A 396 9.63 -34.44 -18.13
CA TYR A 396 8.64 -33.70 -18.91
C TYR A 396 9.10 -33.48 -20.35
N ALA A 397 10.39 -33.68 -20.65
CA ALA A 397 10.93 -33.62 -22.00
C ALA A 397 10.28 -34.72 -22.85
N TYR A 398 9.81 -34.36 -24.05
CA TYR A 398 9.16 -35.28 -24.99
C TYR A 398 7.94 -36.03 -24.43
N HIS A 399 7.31 -35.52 -23.37
CA HIS A 399 6.14 -36.17 -22.78
C HIS A 399 4.93 -36.05 -23.73
N PRO A 400 4.21 -37.16 -24.06
CA PRO A 400 3.22 -37.18 -25.14
C PRO A 400 2.04 -36.23 -24.92
N LYS A 401 1.64 -36.00 -23.67
CA LYS A 401 0.57 -35.04 -23.33
C LYS A 401 1.02 -33.57 -23.36
N LEU A 402 2.30 -33.29 -23.16
CA LEU A 402 2.83 -31.92 -23.05
C LEU A 402 3.36 -31.41 -24.38
N MET A 403 3.99 -32.26 -25.19
CA MET A 403 4.51 -31.89 -26.51
C MET A 403 3.51 -31.12 -27.41
N PRO A 404 2.28 -31.61 -27.66
CA PRO A 404 1.34 -30.89 -28.50
C PRO A 404 0.90 -29.57 -27.87
N LEU A 405 0.82 -29.52 -26.54
CA LEU A 405 0.39 -28.35 -25.79
C LEU A 405 1.47 -27.26 -25.76
N LEU A 406 2.74 -27.62 -25.52
CA LEU A 406 3.90 -26.72 -25.61
C LEU A 406 4.03 -26.13 -27.01
N LYS A 407 3.91 -26.97 -28.04
CA LYS A 407 3.95 -26.53 -29.44
C LYS A 407 2.83 -25.56 -29.77
N LEU A 408 1.60 -25.85 -29.31
CA LEU A 408 0.44 -24.99 -29.51
C LEU A 408 0.64 -23.62 -28.84
N GLU A 409 1.06 -23.61 -27.58
CA GLU A 409 1.25 -22.37 -26.83
C GLU A 409 2.45 -21.58 -27.34
N LEU A 410 3.54 -22.22 -27.78
CA LEU A 410 4.64 -21.55 -28.48
C LEU A 410 4.16 -20.89 -29.78
N LYS A 411 3.35 -21.60 -30.58
CA LYS A 411 2.76 -21.02 -31.79
C LYS A 411 1.90 -19.80 -31.47
N GLN A 412 1.16 -19.82 -30.36
CA GLN A 412 0.38 -18.68 -29.90
C GLN A 412 1.27 -17.51 -29.46
N VAL A 413 2.35 -17.76 -28.71
CA VAL A 413 3.34 -16.72 -28.35
C VAL A 413 3.90 -16.05 -29.60
N LEU A 414 4.35 -16.83 -30.59
CA LEU A 414 4.89 -16.30 -31.84
C LEU A 414 3.83 -15.50 -32.64
N LYS A 415 2.57 -15.94 -32.63
CA LYS A 415 1.46 -15.18 -33.23
C LYS A 415 1.17 -13.86 -32.52
N LEU A 416 1.31 -13.81 -31.21
CA LEU A 416 1.13 -12.58 -30.42
C LEU A 416 2.29 -11.61 -30.64
N LEU A 417 3.50 -12.13 -30.81
CA LEU A 417 4.64 -11.30 -31.22
C LEU A 417 4.51 -10.78 -32.65
N SER A 418 3.82 -11.51 -33.54
CA SER A 418 3.62 -11.12 -34.93
C SER A 418 2.34 -10.32 -35.20
N SER A 419 1.48 -10.13 -34.20
CA SER A 419 0.23 -9.40 -34.40
C SER A 419 0.49 -7.91 -34.60
N LYS A 420 0.16 -7.41 -35.79
CA LYS A 420 0.18 -5.97 -36.10
C LYS A 420 -0.88 -5.27 -35.25
N SER A 421 -0.47 -4.27 -34.48
CA SER A 421 -1.42 -3.39 -33.81
C SER A 421 -2.21 -2.54 -34.80
N SER A 422 -3.49 -2.34 -34.53
CA SER A 422 -4.37 -1.45 -35.30
C SER A 422 -3.82 -0.02 -35.27
N GLU A 423 -3.74 0.63 -36.43
CA GLU A 423 -3.52 2.09 -36.49
C GLU A 423 -4.77 2.78 -36.00
N GLN A 424 -4.80 3.14 -34.72
CA GLN A 424 -5.72 4.16 -34.24
C GLN A 424 -4.95 5.47 -34.22
N ASN A 425 -5.24 6.33 -35.21
CA ASN A 425 -4.86 7.74 -35.13
C ASN A 425 -5.54 8.33 -33.89
N LEU A 426 -4.76 9.03 -33.07
CA LEU A 426 -5.29 9.80 -31.94
C LEU A 426 -6.25 10.87 -32.45
N THR A 427 -7.14 11.35 -31.57
CA THR A 427 -7.75 12.68 -31.74
C THR A 427 -6.63 13.72 -31.84
N ALA A 428 -6.79 14.74 -32.67
CA ALA A 428 -5.75 15.70 -33.04
C ALA A 428 -5.02 16.39 -31.86
N ASP A 429 -5.59 16.36 -30.65
CA ASP A 429 -5.09 17.08 -29.47
C ASP A 429 -4.42 16.18 -28.41
N GLU A 430 -4.26 14.88 -28.66
CA GLU A 430 -3.65 13.95 -27.68
C GLU A 430 -2.17 13.67 -27.99
N GLN A 431 -1.30 13.93 -27.01
CA GLN A 431 0.13 13.66 -27.08
C GLN A 431 0.58 12.90 -25.83
N TYR A 432 1.72 12.22 -25.91
CA TYR A 432 2.30 11.54 -24.75
C TYR A 432 3.73 11.99 -24.50
N ILE A 433 4.04 12.17 -23.21
CA ILE A 433 5.39 12.41 -22.71
C ILE A 433 5.87 11.12 -22.05
N TYR A 434 6.99 10.59 -22.50
CA TYR A 434 7.70 9.47 -21.90
C TYR A 434 8.97 9.98 -21.22
N LEU A 435 9.02 9.85 -19.90
CA LEU A 435 10.18 10.15 -19.06
C LEU A 435 10.86 8.82 -18.70
N SER A 436 12.11 8.64 -19.09
CA SER A 436 12.86 7.39 -18.85
C SER A 436 13.98 7.56 -17.82
N ASP A 437 14.22 6.51 -17.06
CA ASP A 437 15.34 6.37 -16.11
C ASP A 437 15.40 7.50 -15.08
N LEU A 438 14.22 7.92 -14.60
CA LEU A 438 14.11 8.84 -13.48
C LEU A 438 14.58 8.15 -12.21
N ARG A 439 15.41 8.83 -11.43
CA ARG A 439 16.01 8.28 -10.22
C ARG A 439 15.66 9.12 -9.03
N THR A 440 15.18 8.47 -7.98
CA THR A 440 14.85 9.13 -6.74
C THR A 440 15.60 8.54 -5.58
N PHE A 441 16.04 9.40 -4.67
CA PHE A 441 16.72 9.00 -3.45
C PHE A 441 15.94 9.47 -2.23
N GLN A 442 15.95 8.62 -1.19
CA GLN A 442 15.32 8.90 0.10
C GLN A 442 13.81 9.20 0.02
N CYS A 443 13.10 8.65 -0.95
CA CYS A 443 11.65 8.79 -1.02
C CYS A 443 10.99 8.10 0.15
N LEU A 444 9.86 8.63 0.62
CA LEU A 444 9.13 8.01 1.71
C LEU A 444 8.46 6.71 1.24
N ALA A 445 8.94 5.56 1.75
CA ALA A 445 8.35 4.26 1.47
C ALA A 445 7.11 4.01 2.35
N THR A 446 6.95 4.72 3.46
CA THR A 446 5.72 4.74 4.27
C THR A 446 4.63 5.56 3.57
N SER A 447 4.02 4.98 2.55
CA SER A 447 3.02 5.63 1.70
C SER A 447 1.73 6.02 2.42
N SER A 448 1.42 5.33 3.52
CA SER A 448 0.41 5.76 4.48
C SER A 448 0.80 5.28 5.89
N PRO A 449 0.10 5.73 6.94
CA PRO A 449 0.24 5.17 8.28
C PRO A 449 0.01 3.66 8.36
N TYR A 450 -0.61 3.05 7.33
CA TYR A 450 -1.01 1.65 7.27
C TYR A 450 -0.11 0.79 6.37
N LEU A 451 0.65 1.40 5.46
CA LEU A 451 1.30 0.72 4.34
C LEU A 451 2.74 1.22 4.15
N CYS A 452 3.66 0.27 3.95
CA CYS A 452 5.06 0.51 3.65
C CYS A 452 5.47 -0.25 2.38
N GLY A 453 6.05 0.44 1.40
CA GLY A 453 6.46 -0.14 0.12
C GLY A 453 6.36 0.88 -1.00
N VAL A 454 5.47 0.61 -1.97
CA VAL A 454 5.17 1.52 -3.09
C VAL A 454 4.81 2.92 -2.57
N PRO A 455 5.40 4.00 -3.12
CA PRO A 455 4.99 5.37 -2.82
C PRO A 455 3.48 5.59 -3.00
N SER A 456 2.91 6.56 -2.30
CA SER A 456 1.46 6.83 -2.45
C SER A 456 1.13 7.27 -3.87
N MET A 457 0.01 6.79 -4.40
CA MET A 457 -0.43 7.17 -5.74
C MET A 457 -0.70 8.67 -5.84
N THR A 458 -1.11 9.30 -4.73
CA THR A 458 -1.26 10.75 -4.62
C THR A 458 0.06 11.50 -4.75
N ALA A 459 1.19 10.92 -4.31
CA ALA A 459 2.50 11.53 -4.51
C ALA A 459 2.93 11.49 -5.97
N ILE A 460 2.66 10.37 -6.67
CA ILE A 460 2.93 10.25 -8.12
C ILE A 460 2.05 11.23 -8.90
N TRP A 461 0.75 11.28 -8.59
CA TRP A 461 -0.14 12.25 -9.21
C TRP A 461 0.27 13.70 -8.90
N GLY A 462 0.64 13.99 -7.64
CA GLY A 462 1.10 15.31 -7.23
C GLY A 462 2.36 15.76 -7.97
N PHE A 463 3.27 14.84 -8.28
CA PHE A 463 4.42 15.08 -9.15
C PHE A 463 3.98 15.48 -10.57
N VAL A 464 3.07 14.71 -11.19
CA VAL A 464 2.54 14.99 -12.54
C VAL A 464 1.82 16.35 -12.57
N HIS A 465 1.02 16.64 -11.54
CA HIS A 465 0.28 17.89 -11.44
C HIS A 465 1.20 19.10 -11.25
N GLN A 466 2.22 18.98 -10.39
CA GLN A 466 3.23 20.04 -10.22
C GLN A 466 3.99 20.28 -11.53
N TYR A 467 4.33 19.20 -12.25
CA TYR A 467 5.00 19.30 -13.54
C TYR A 467 4.15 20.04 -14.57
N GLN A 468 2.85 19.70 -14.68
CA GLN A 468 1.90 20.44 -15.52
C GLN A 468 1.85 21.92 -15.18
N ARG A 469 1.75 22.25 -13.88
CA ARG A 469 1.64 23.63 -13.42
C ARG A 469 2.88 24.46 -13.74
N SER A 470 4.06 23.94 -13.41
CA SER A 470 5.32 24.64 -13.69
C SER A 470 5.56 24.82 -15.19
N PHE A 471 5.11 23.86 -16.00
CA PHE A 471 5.15 23.99 -17.46
C PHE A 471 4.19 25.05 -17.99
N ALA A 472 2.94 25.05 -17.52
CA ALA A 472 1.94 26.06 -17.90
C ALA A 472 2.35 27.48 -17.49
N GLU A 473 2.94 27.63 -16.30
CA GLU A 473 3.49 28.91 -15.82
C GLU A 473 4.63 29.43 -16.71
N LEU A 474 5.45 28.53 -17.29
CA LEU A 474 6.59 28.91 -18.12
C LEU A 474 6.20 29.27 -19.56
N ILE A 475 5.24 28.55 -20.16
CA ILE A 475 4.80 28.83 -21.54
C ILE A 475 4.01 30.15 -21.62
N GLN A 476 3.42 30.62 -20.52
CA GLN A 476 2.63 31.88 -20.48
C GLN A 476 1.49 31.92 -21.52
N SER A 477 1.03 30.77 -21.98
CA SER A 477 -0.05 30.67 -22.96
C SER A 477 -1.39 30.47 -22.26
N ASP A 478 -2.44 31.12 -22.77
CA ASP A 478 -3.86 30.83 -22.44
C ASP A 478 -4.34 29.46 -22.96
N SER A 479 -3.42 28.57 -23.34
CA SER A 479 -3.70 27.25 -23.90
C SER A 479 -4.09 26.27 -22.81
N ASP A 480 -5.19 25.54 -23.03
CA ASP A 480 -5.64 24.45 -22.18
C ASP A 480 -4.69 23.24 -22.27
N ILE A 481 -3.56 23.30 -21.55
CA ILE A 481 -2.64 22.16 -21.40
C ILE A 481 -3.06 21.36 -20.16
N THR A 482 -3.47 20.11 -20.36
CA THR A 482 -3.90 19.23 -19.27
C THR A 482 -3.21 17.88 -19.33
N PHE A 483 -2.58 17.48 -18.22
CA PHE A 483 -1.95 16.17 -18.07
C PHE A 483 -3.00 15.24 -17.49
N SER A 484 -3.74 14.55 -18.36
CA SER A 484 -4.99 13.87 -18.00
C SER A 484 -4.77 12.60 -17.18
N SER A 485 -3.72 11.83 -17.49
CA SER A 485 -3.47 10.54 -16.86
C SER A 485 -2.02 10.11 -16.98
N PHE A 486 -1.57 9.20 -16.12
CA PHE A 486 -0.19 8.71 -16.13
C PHE A 486 -0.09 7.19 -15.98
N ALA A 487 0.98 6.59 -16.50
CA ALA A 487 1.35 5.20 -16.27
C ALA A 487 2.78 5.13 -15.74
N ILE A 488 3.06 4.25 -14.78
CA ILE A 488 4.36 4.16 -14.10
C ILE A 488 4.93 2.75 -14.15
N CYS A 489 6.24 2.66 -14.42
CA CYS A 489 7.00 1.42 -14.46
C CYS A 489 8.24 1.55 -13.58
N PHE A 490 8.40 0.67 -12.59
CA PHE A 490 9.56 0.67 -11.72
C PHE A 490 10.62 -0.30 -12.26
N LYS A 491 11.89 0.11 -12.25
CA LYS A 491 13.05 -0.67 -12.70
C LYS A 491 13.94 -1.14 -11.56
N LYS A 492 13.95 -0.39 -10.45
CA LYS A 492 14.75 -0.70 -9.26
C LYS A 492 14.04 -0.20 -8.02
N GLU A 493 14.07 -1.00 -6.97
CA GLU A 493 13.58 -0.64 -5.66
C GLU A 493 14.58 -1.06 -4.58
N LEU A 494 14.99 -0.11 -3.75
CA LEU A 494 15.77 -0.38 -2.55
C LEU A 494 15.10 0.28 -1.35
N ILE A 495 14.39 -0.52 -0.55
CA ILE A 495 13.77 -0.06 0.70
C ILE A 495 14.74 -0.27 1.86
N TYR A 496 15.00 0.79 2.62
CA TYR A 496 15.82 0.76 3.82
C TYR A 496 15.20 1.58 4.94
N LYS A 497 15.62 1.28 6.16
CA LYS A 497 15.21 2.02 7.35
C LYS A 497 16.21 3.15 7.58
N SER A 498 15.73 4.37 7.66
CA SER A 498 16.54 5.52 8.06
C SER A 498 15.73 6.50 8.89
N SER A 499 16.42 7.32 9.66
CA SER A 499 15.80 8.38 10.44
C SER A 499 16.42 9.70 10.02
N ILE A 500 15.59 10.61 9.48
CA ILE A 500 16.05 11.95 9.13
C ILE A 500 16.30 12.70 10.44
N LEU A 501 17.51 13.21 10.60
CA LEU A 501 17.86 14.04 11.75
C LEU A 501 17.14 15.37 11.62
N SER A 502 16.13 15.59 12.46
CA SER A 502 15.45 16.87 12.56
C SER A 502 16.43 17.98 12.96
N GLU A 503 16.24 19.18 12.43
CA GLU A 503 16.98 20.36 12.83
C GLU A 503 16.80 20.65 14.34
N ALA A 504 17.86 21.21 14.95
CA ALA A 504 17.83 21.61 16.35
C ALA A 504 16.93 22.86 16.48
N SER A 505 15.75 22.68 17.05
CA SER A 505 14.71 23.72 17.09
C SER A 505 14.14 23.99 18.49
N ASN A 506 14.46 23.17 19.49
CA ASN A 506 13.90 23.32 20.84
C ASN A 506 14.97 23.67 21.86
N LEU A 507 14.77 24.71 22.66
CA LEU A 507 15.62 24.96 23.82
C LEU A 507 15.51 23.82 24.84
N ALA A 508 16.65 23.37 25.38
CA ALA A 508 16.68 22.32 26.40
C ALA A 508 15.95 22.72 27.69
N ALA A 509 16.02 24.01 28.05
CA ALA A 509 15.27 24.63 29.13
C ALA A 509 14.76 25.99 28.66
N LYS A 510 13.45 26.23 28.74
CA LYS A 510 12.82 27.47 28.25
C LYS A 510 13.09 28.70 29.13
N LYS A 511 13.53 28.50 30.38
CA LYS A 511 13.68 29.56 31.40
C LYS A 511 15.14 29.84 31.80
N THR A 512 16.10 29.14 31.20
CA THR A 512 17.55 29.30 31.48
C THR A 512 18.36 29.21 30.19
N VAL A 513 19.53 29.84 30.16
CA VAL A 513 20.47 29.70 29.03
C VAL A 513 20.81 28.23 28.88
N SER A 514 20.45 27.64 27.74
CA SER A 514 20.55 26.21 27.52
C SER A 514 20.77 25.90 26.05
N SER A 515 21.38 24.75 25.78
CA SER A 515 21.63 24.30 24.41
C SER A 515 20.33 24.01 23.66
N VAL A 516 20.36 24.19 22.35
CA VAL A 516 19.25 23.80 21.47
C VAL A 516 19.32 22.29 21.24
N LYS A 517 18.21 21.61 21.48
CA LYS A 517 17.98 20.18 21.26
C LYS A 517 17.12 19.95 20.02
N ARG A 518 17.35 18.80 19.40
CA ARG A 518 16.52 18.27 18.31
C ARG A 518 15.19 17.76 18.86
N THR A 519 14.16 17.79 18.01
CA THR A 519 12.93 17.03 18.27
C THR A 519 13.22 15.53 18.31
N SER A 520 12.34 14.77 18.95
CA SER A 520 12.41 13.31 18.91
C SER A 520 12.29 12.82 17.47
N PHE A 521 13.14 11.89 17.08
CA PHE A 521 13.12 11.25 15.77
C PHE A 521 12.19 10.04 15.81
N ASN A 522 11.43 9.85 14.73
CA ASN A 522 10.71 8.61 14.47
C ASN A 522 11.51 7.83 13.43
N ASP A 523 11.43 6.51 13.51
CA ASP A 523 11.96 5.67 12.45
C ASP A 523 11.03 5.75 11.24
N GLU A 524 11.60 5.97 10.06
CA GLU A 524 10.88 5.98 8.79
C GLU A 524 11.51 4.95 7.84
N TYR A 525 10.72 4.49 6.88
CA TYR A 525 11.23 3.69 5.77
C TYR A 525 11.35 4.59 4.57
N HIS A 526 12.52 4.55 3.95
CA HIS A 526 12.82 5.26 2.72
C HIS A 526 13.10 4.27 1.60
N ALA A 527 12.89 4.72 0.37
CA ALA A 527 13.18 3.97 -0.83
C ALA A 527 14.02 4.80 -1.80
N ASP A 528 15.02 4.15 -2.39
CA ASP A 528 15.67 4.64 -3.60
C ASP A 528 15.07 3.89 -4.78
N LEU A 529 14.58 4.63 -5.76
CA LEU A 529 13.80 4.08 -6.89
C LEU A 529 14.40 4.52 -8.21
N GLU A 530 14.26 3.65 -9.20
CA GLU A 530 14.45 3.98 -10.60
C GLU A 530 13.17 3.63 -11.34
N PHE A 531 12.59 4.56 -12.09
CA PHE A 531 11.30 4.36 -12.76
C PHE A 531 11.18 5.14 -14.06
N ASP A 532 10.28 4.68 -14.91
CA ASP A 532 9.79 5.38 -16.09
C ASP A 532 8.36 5.85 -15.86
N LEU A 533 8.02 6.98 -16.45
CA LEU A 533 6.69 7.58 -16.37
C LEU A 533 6.20 7.96 -17.76
N ILE A 534 4.96 7.58 -18.08
CA ILE A 534 4.26 8.02 -19.28
C ILE A 534 3.12 8.92 -18.85
N ILE A 535 3.04 10.12 -19.43
CA ILE A 535 1.97 11.08 -19.17
C ILE A 535 1.19 11.26 -20.47
N LYS A 536 -0.13 11.08 -20.39
CA LYS A 536 -1.07 11.45 -21.45
C LYS A 536 -1.40 12.93 -21.29
N VAL A 537 -1.19 13.70 -22.36
CA VAL A 537 -1.38 15.15 -22.39
C VAL A 537 -2.43 15.50 -23.44
N LYS A 538 -3.39 16.35 -23.07
CA LYS A 538 -4.28 17.02 -24.02
C LYS A 538 -3.77 18.46 -24.17
N ALA A 539 -3.32 18.80 -25.39
CA ALA A 539 -2.77 20.12 -25.69
C ALA A 539 -2.91 20.42 -27.19
N ASN A 540 -3.20 21.68 -27.52
CA ASN A 540 -3.30 22.16 -28.90
C ASN A 540 -1.96 22.65 -29.48
N ILE A 541 -0.86 22.44 -28.74
CA ILE A 541 0.50 22.85 -29.11
C ILE A 541 1.34 21.60 -29.28
N ASP A 542 2.19 21.55 -30.32
CA ASP A 542 3.19 20.49 -30.46
C ASP A 542 4.23 20.56 -29.34
N LEU A 543 4.21 19.59 -28.43
CA LEU A 543 5.11 19.55 -27.28
C LEU A 543 6.56 19.26 -27.68
N ASN A 544 6.82 18.76 -28.89
CA ASN A 544 8.19 18.52 -29.38
C ASN A 544 9.01 19.83 -29.46
N VAL A 545 8.35 20.95 -29.73
CA VAL A 545 9.00 22.28 -29.75
C VAL A 545 9.39 22.73 -28.34
N CYS A 546 8.69 22.24 -27.32
CA CYS A 546 8.86 22.64 -25.92
C CYS A 546 9.69 21.66 -25.08
N VAL A 547 10.44 20.74 -25.69
CA VAL A 547 11.21 19.71 -24.97
C VAL A 547 12.19 20.31 -23.97
N ASP A 548 12.91 21.38 -24.33
CA ASP A 548 13.88 22.00 -23.42
C ASP A 548 13.20 22.67 -22.22
N LEU A 549 12.01 23.24 -22.45
CA LEU A 549 11.18 23.81 -21.38
C LEU A 549 10.69 22.71 -20.44
N LEU A 550 10.22 21.58 -20.99
CA LEU A 550 9.85 20.39 -20.23
C LEU A 550 11.02 19.86 -19.40
N LYS A 551 12.23 19.80 -19.97
CA LYS A 551 13.45 19.42 -19.23
C LYS A 551 13.74 20.38 -18.07
N ALA A 552 13.54 21.69 -18.27
CA ALA A 552 13.82 22.72 -17.26
C ALA A 552 12.81 22.73 -16.09
N VAL A 553 11.54 22.39 -16.34
CA VAL A 553 10.46 22.44 -15.33
C VAL A 553 10.23 21.11 -14.60
N LEU A 554 11.08 20.11 -14.82
CA LEU A 554 11.00 18.84 -14.11
C LEU A 554 11.03 19.07 -12.58
N PRO A 555 10.04 18.60 -11.81
CA PRO A 555 10.04 18.76 -10.37
C PRO A 555 11.25 18.09 -9.71
N THR A 556 11.88 18.76 -8.75
CA THR A 556 13.09 18.25 -8.07
C THR A 556 12.78 17.30 -6.90
N GLN A 557 11.51 17.18 -6.52
CA GLN A 557 11.07 16.38 -5.38
C GLN A 557 10.04 15.33 -5.79
N PHE A 558 10.15 14.14 -5.21
CA PHE A 558 9.20 13.05 -5.39
C PHE A 558 8.99 12.31 -4.07
N ALA A 559 7.75 12.23 -3.60
CA ALA A 559 7.38 11.57 -2.34
C ALA A 559 8.26 11.95 -1.12
N GLY A 560 8.69 13.22 -1.04
CA GLY A 560 9.56 13.74 0.02
C GLY A 560 11.06 13.53 -0.19
N GLY A 561 11.46 12.72 -1.19
CA GLY A 561 12.85 12.54 -1.62
C GLY A 561 13.25 13.45 -2.77
N SER A 562 14.50 13.35 -3.20
CA SER A 562 15.06 14.11 -4.32
C SER A 562 14.95 13.33 -5.62
N LEU A 563 14.49 13.98 -6.69
CA LEU A 563 14.43 13.43 -8.04
C LEU A 563 15.58 13.94 -8.89
N PHE A 564 16.20 13.03 -9.65
CA PHE A 564 17.20 13.33 -10.66
C PHE A 564 16.81 12.70 -11.99
N PRO A 565 17.13 13.36 -13.11
CA PRO A 565 17.00 12.74 -14.42
C PRO A 565 18.03 11.61 -14.61
N ALA A 566 17.96 10.95 -15.77
CA ALA A 566 18.89 9.91 -16.18
C ALA A 566 20.36 10.36 -16.07
N GLU A 567 21.26 9.39 -15.86
CA GLU A 567 22.68 9.65 -15.69
C GLU A 567 23.31 10.14 -17.00
N LYS A 568 24.10 11.23 -16.97
CA LYS A 568 24.69 11.88 -18.16
C LYS A 568 25.50 10.95 -19.09
N LYS A 569 25.91 9.77 -18.62
CA LYS A 569 26.63 8.77 -19.42
C LYS A 569 25.72 8.02 -20.41
N ASN A 570 24.41 7.99 -20.16
CA ASN A 570 23.40 7.45 -21.07
C ASN A 570 22.73 8.63 -21.78
N THR A 571 22.92 8.71 -23.10
CA THR A 571 22.17 9.49 -24.13
C THR A 571 21.24 10.64 -23.67
N ASN A 572 21.43 11.82 -24.28
CA ASN A 572 20.74 13.11 -24.05
C ASN A 572 19.19 13.16 -24.02
N ASP A 573 18.47 12.07 -24.28
CA ASP A 573 17.02 12.07 -24.49
C ASP A 573 16.27 11.14 -23.51
N TRP A 574 16.31 11.52 -22.23
CA TRP A 574 15.46 10.93 -21.18
C TRP A 574 14.00 11.41 -21.25
N ILE A 575 13.70 12.38 -22.11
CA ILE A 575 12.33 12.78 -22.49
C ILE A 575 12.12 12.38 -23.95
N TYR A 576 11.02 11.69 -24.21
CA TYR A 576 10.53 11.41 -25.55
C TYR A 576 9.07 11.82 -25.66
N ILE A 577 8.73 12.52 -26.74
CA ILE A 577 7.38 13.00 -26.99
C ILE A 577 6.88 12.38 -28.27
N SER A 578 5.62 11.93 -28.27
CA SER A 578 5.01 11.39 -29.48
C SER A 578 3.50 11.52 -29.46
N GLU A 579 2.95 11.84 -30.63
CA GLU A 579 1.53 11.74 -30.94
C GLU A 579 1.15 10.31 -31.39
N ASN A 580 2.13 9.42 -31.61
CA ASN A 580 1.87 8.08 -32.08
C ASN A 580 1.90 7.06 -30.93
N LYS A 581 0.73 6.53 -30.58
CA LYS A 581 0.57 5.43 -29.60
C LYS A 581 1.52 4.26 -29.88
N LYS A 582 1.77 3.91 -31.13
CA LYS A 582 2.67 2.80 -31.51
C LYS A 582 4.12 3.12 -31.19
N ALA A 583 4.56 4.36 -31.40
CA ALA A 583 5.94 4.75 -31.13
C ALA A 583 6.28 4.65 -29.64
N ILE A 584 5.35 5.05 -28.77
CA ILE A 584 5.50 4.92 -27.31
C ILE A 584 5.42 3.44 -26.91
N PHE A 585 4.45 2.70 -27.45
CA PHE A 585 4.32 1.29 -27.13
C PHE A 585 5.55 0.48 -27.58
N TYR A 586 6.18 0.84 -28.70
CA TYR A 586 7.45 0.23 -29.14
C TYR A 586 8.59 0.46 -28.14
N ARG A 587 8.60 1.59 -27.43
CA ARG A 587 9.56 1.84 -26.35
C ARG A 587 9.20 1.07 -25.07
N VAL A 588 7.92 1.07 -24.70
CA VAL A 588 7.38 0.34 -23.53
C VAL A 588 7.59 -1.17 -23.67
N LYS A 589 7.33 -1.72 -24.86
CA LYS A 589 7.49 -3.14 -25.13
C LYS A 589 8.95 -3.53 -24.91
N GLY A 590 9.91 -2.72 -25.35
CA GLY A 590 11.34 -3.01 -25.25
C GLY A 590 12.00 -2.84 -23.87
N LEU A 591 11.22 -2.63 -22.80
CA LEU A 591 11.74 -2.59 -21.43
C LEU A 591 12.18 -3.98 -20.95
N SER A 592 13.21 -4.03 -20.10
CA SER A 592 13.74 -5.26 -19.53
C SER A 592 12.72 -5.96 -18.62
N ASN A 593 12.82 -7.29 -18.50
CA ASN A 593 11.91 -8.09 -17.68
C ASN A 593 11.92 -7.77 -16.17
N ASP A 594 13.02 -7.17 -15.70
CA ASP A 594 13.21 -6.84 -14.30
C ASP A 594 12.32 -5.65 -13.88
N ALA A 595 11.83 -4.88 -14.84
CA ALA A 595 10.90 -3.81 -14.59
C ALA A 595 9.49 -4.32 -14.27
N LEU A 596 8.70 -3.54 -13.53
CA LEU A 596 7.32 -3.83 -13.19
C LEU A 596 6.42 -2.61 -13.43
N TRP A 597 5.38 -2.84 -14.22
CA TRP A 597 4.29 -1.88 -14.38
C TRP A 597 3.32 -2.01 -13.22
N LEU A 598 2.96 -0.87 -12.63
CA LEU A 598 1.93 -0.79 -11.61
C LEU A 598 0.62 -0.36 -12.28
N MET A 599 -0.30 -1.31 -12.46
CA MET A 599 -1.56 -1.08 -13.18
C MET A 599 -2.77 -1.09 -12.22
N PRO A 600 -3.80 -0.27 -12.47
CA PRO A 600 -5.07 -0.34 -11.75
C PRO A 600 -5.73 -1.73 -11.86
N GLN A 601 -6.19 -2.26 -10.73
CA GLN A 601 -7.02 -3.47 -10.68
C GLN A 601 -8.46 -3.06 -10.36
N TYR A 602 -9.42 -3.26 -11.27
CA TYR A 602 -10.80 -2.77 -11.06
C TYR A 602 -11.84 -3.88 -10.83
N GLN A 603 -11.52 -5.12 -11.20
CA GLN A 603 -12.52 -6.20 -11.24
C GLN A 603 -12.94 -6.67 -9.84
N GLN A 604 -12.06 -6.52 -8.84
CA GLN A 604 -12.29 -6.95 -7.45
C GLN A 604 -11.50 -6.04 -6.50
N GLN A 605 -12.11 -4.94 -6.05
CA GLN A 605 -11.57 -4.14 -4.95
C GLN A 605 -12.10 -4.67 -3.61
N PRO A 606 -11.24 -4.90 -2.62
CA PRO A 606 -11.68 -5.30 -1.29
C PRO A 606 -12.28 -4.12 -0.54
N ASN A 607 -13.36 -4.37 0.20
CA ASN A 607 -13.97 -3.41 1.12
C ASN A 607 -13.46 -3.58 2.57
N ASN A 608 -12.79 -4.68 2.89
CA ASN A 608 -12.28 -4.97 4.23
C ASN A 608 -10.88 -5.63 4.19
N LEU A 609 -10.18 -5.59 5.33
CA LEU A 609 -8.82 -6.13 5.47
C LEU A 609 -8.73 -7.66 5.31
N PRO A 610 -9.63 -8.49 5.87
CA PRO A 610 -9.63 -9.94 5.60
C PRO A 610 -9.73 -10.29 4.11
N SER A 611 -10.64 -9.63 3.38
CA SER A 611 -10.78 -9.81 1.93
C SER A 611 -9.51 -9.40 1.19
N LEU A 612 -8.88 -8.28 1.57
CA LEU A 612 -7.59 -7.86 1.01
C LEU A 612 -6.53 -8.96 1.16
N ILE A 613 -6.40 -9.49 2.38
CA ILE A 613 -5.40 -10.51 2.69
C ILE A 613 -5.65 -11.79 1.89
N SER A 614 -6.90 -12.23 1.78
CA SER A 614 -7.26 -13.40 0.98
C SER A 614 -6.91 -13.24 -0.51
N LEU A 615 -7.07 -12.03 -1.07
CA LEU A 615 -6.73 -11.73 -2.46
C LEU A 615 -5.22 -11.71 -2.68
N ILE A 616 -4.45 -11.10 -1.78
CA ILE A 616 -2.98 -11.05 -1.88
C ILE A 616 -2.37 -12.45 -1.74
N ILE A 617 -2.87 -13.29 -0.83
CA ILE A 617 -2.42 -14.67 -0.67
C ILE A 617 -2.78 -15.52 -1.91
N GLY A 618 -3.91 -15.22 -2.56
CA GLY A 618 -4.36 -15.93 -3.76
C GLY A 618 -3.61 -15.56 -5.05
N ASP A 619 -3.15 -14.31 -5.19
CA ASP A 619 -2.48 -13.80 -6.39
C ASP A 619 -1.29 -12.89 -6.03
N ASP A 620 -0.07 -13.44 -6.13
CA ASP A 620 1.21 -12.73 -5.90
C ASP A 620 1.40 -11.48 -6.79
N SER A 621 0.63 -11.35 -7.87
CA SER A 621 0.66 -10.16 -8.74
C SER A 621 -0.10 -8.98 -8.16
N LEU A 622 -0.96 -9.19 -7.17
CA LEU A 622 -1.71 -8.12 -6.51
C LEU A 622 -0.84 -7.47 -5.43
N ILE A 623 -0.96 -6.15 -5.31
CA ILE A 623 -0.23 -5.36 -4.33
C ILE A 623 -1.15 -4.28 -3.73
N PRO A 624 -1.22 -4.13 -2.40
CA PRO A 624 -1.95 -3.04 -1.79
C PRO A 624 -1.21 -1.72 -2.01
N ILE A 625 -1.96 -0.66 -2.31
CA ILE A 625 -1.46 0.70 -2.56
C ILE A 625 -2.26 1.72 -1.75
N SER A 626 -1.60 2.83 -1.39
CA SER A 626 -2.25 4.02 -0.85
C SER A 626 -2.78 4.86 -2.02
N ALA A 627 -4.09 4.79 -2.25
CA ALA A 627 -4.71 5.35 -3.46
C ALA A 627 -5.20 6.80 -3.28
N GLY A 628 -5.46 7.22 -2.05
CA GLY A 628 -5.98 8.57 -1.79
C GLY A 628 -6.61 8.73 -0.43
N TYR A 629 -7.66 9.57 -0.38
CA TYR A 629 -8.26 10.07 0.85
C TYR A 629 -9.78 9.92 0.87
N HIS A 630 -10.31 9.51 2.02
CA HIS A 630 -11.74 9.46 2.32
C HIS A 630 -12.08 10.59 3.30
N LEU A 631 -12.92 11.53 2.88
CA LEU A 631 -13.26 12.72 3.66
C LEU A 631 -14.10 12.34 4.89
N LEU A 632 -13.81 12.99 6.01
CA LEU A 632 -14.52 12.83 7.29
C LEU A 632 -15.58 13.91 7.50
N GLU A 633 -15.52 14.97 6.71
CA GLU A 633 -16.42 16.11 6.74
C GLU A 633 -16.54 16.71 5.34
N THR A 634 -17.58 17.49 5.11
CA THR A 634 -17.68 18.31 3.90
C THR A 634 -16.68 19.46 3.97
N PRO A 635 -15.94 19.76 2.87
CA PRO A 635 -14.95 20.84 2.88
C PRO A 635 -15.53 22.19 3.32
N SER A 636 -14.90 22.81 4.33
CA SER A 636 -15.35 24.04 4.98
C SER A 636 -14.20 25.05 5.15
N TYR A 637 -14.51 26.28 5.56
CA TYR A 637 -13.47 27.27 5.87
C TYR A 637 -12.84 26.95 7.22
N ARG A 638 -11.51 26.99 7.30
CA ARG A 638 -10.78 26.70 8.54
C ARG A 638 -9.56 27.59 8.69
N GLU A 639 -9.34 28.10 9.90
CA GLU A 639 -8.15 28.90 10.20
C GLU A 639 -6.90 28.00 10.16
N GLY A 640 -5.80 28.53 9.62
CA GLY A 640 -4.55 27.76 9.44
C GLY A 640 -4.56 26.79 8.26
N ALA A 641 -5.65 26.72 7.49
CA ALA A 641 -5.69 25.94 6.25
C ALA A 641 -4.84 26.56 5.14
N LEU A 642 -4.20 25.70 4.34
CA LEU A 642 -3.41 26.13 3.18
C LEU A 642 -4.24 26.70 2.01
N CYS A 643 -5.56 26.50 2.01
CA CYS A 643 -6.52 26.91 0.98
C CYS A 643 -7.80 27.47 1.66
N LYS A 644 -8.67 28.13 0.88
CA LYS A 644 -9.94 28.66 1.39
C LYS A 644 -10.84 27.57 2.00
N LYS A 645 -10.82 26.38 1.41
CA LYS A 645 -11.57 25.20 1.87
C LYS A 645 -10.62 24.13 2.39
N HIS A 646 -11.01 23.49 3.47
CA HIS A 646 -10.26 22.43 4.14
C HIS A 646 -11.18 21.27 4.55
N ALA A 647 -10.64 20.06 4.56
CA ALA A 647 -11.28 18.90 5.16
C ALA A 647 -10.24 17.98 5.84
N TYR A 648 -10.61 17.39 6.97
CA TYR A 648 -9.92 16.20 7.47
C TYR A 648 -10.35 14.96 6.69
N ALA A 649 -9.39 14.07 6.44
CA ALA A 649 -9.62 12.84 5.71
C ALA A 649 -8.77 11.71 6.27
N GLU A 650 -9.16 10.46 6.04
CA GLU A 650 -8.32 9.30 6.33
C GLU A 650 -7.72 8.71 5.05
N ASN A 651 -6.70 7.86 5.19
CA ASN A 651 -6.02 7.23 4.06
C ASN A 651 -6.82 6.02 3.56
N VAL A 652 -6.89 5.84 2.24
CA VAL A 652 -7.59 4.74 1.58
C VAL A 652 -6.59 3.74 1.01
N LEU A 653 -6.86 2.44 1.25
CA LEU A 653 -6.11 1.35 0.62
C LEU A 653 -6.93 0.74 -0.52
N MET A 654 -6.25 0.48 -1.64
CA MET A 654 -6.79 -0.22 -2.80
C MET A 654 -5.80 -1.29 -3.28
N LEU A 655 -6.25 -2.18 -4.16
CA LEU A 655 -5.38 -3.11 -4.86
C LEU A 655 -4.93 -2.57 -6.23
N ALA A 656 -3.66 -2.79 -6.53
CA ALA A 656 -3.07 -2.65 -7.86
C ALA A 656 -2.51 -3.99 -8.31
N LYS A 657 -2.14 -4.08 -9.60
CA LYS A 657 -1.53 -5.26 -10.19
C LYS A 657 -0.12 -4.95 -10.69
N LYS A 658 0.84 -5.77 -10.26
CA LYS A 658 2.20 -5.85 -10.78
C LYS A 658 2.18 -6.62 -12.10
N VAL A 659 2.56 -5.97 -13.19
CA VAL A 659 2.58 -6.57 -14.53
C VAL A 659 3.98 -6.47 -15.10
N LYS A 660 4.53 -7.61 -15.54
CA LYS A 660 5.84 -7.63 -16.18
C LYS A 660 5.75 -7.09 -17.62
N PRO A 661 6.80 -6.44 -18.14
CA PRO A 661 6.83 -6.00 -19.54
C PRO A 661 6.52 -7.12 -20.53
N ILE A 662 7.00 -8.35 -20.32
CA ILE A 662 6.67 -9.49 -21.20
C ILE A 662 5.17 -9.74 -21.30
N ASP A 663 4.42 -9.59 -20.19
CA ASP A 663 2.98 -9.79 -20.18
C ASP A 663 2.26 -8.68 -20.97
N LEU A 664 2.80 -7.47 -20.96
CA LEU A 664 2.31 -6.38 -21.81
C LEU A 664 2.62 -6.63 -23.27
N ARG A 665 3.83 -7.11 -23.61
CA ARG A 665 4.21 -7.47 -24.99
C ARG A 665 3.21 -8.47 -25.58
N LEU A 666 2.86 -9.50 -24.81
CA LEU A 666 1.92 -10.54 -25.23
C LEU A 666 0.47 -10.06 -25.37
N LYS A 667 0.06 -9.05 -24.58
CA LYS A 667 -1.32 -8.55 -24.59
C LYS A 667 -1.54 -7.41 -25.57
N GLY A 668 -0.47 -6.79 -26.07
CA GLY A 668 -0.52 -5.73 -27.07
C GLY A 668 -0.77 -4.34 -26.50
N ASP A 669 -0.82 -3.36 -27.39
CA ASP A 669 -0.93 -1.93 -27.11
C ASP A 669 -2.33 -1.53 -26.63
N ASP A 670 -3.39 -2.08 -27.24
CA ASP A 670 -4.77 -1.84 -26.81
C ASP A 670 -4.96 -2.16 -25.32
N TYR A 671 -4.37 -3.28 -24.86
CA TYR A 671 -4.41 -3.66 -23.46
C TYR A 671 -3.66 -2.64 -22.57
N PHE A 672 -2.50 -2.17 -23.02
CA PHE A 672 -1.70 -1.20 -22.28
C PHE A 672 -2.45 0.12 -22.10
N TYR A 673 -2.91 0.76 -23.18
CA TYR A 673 -3.58 2.05 -23.11
C TYR A 673 -4.90 1.98 -22.33
N LYS A 674 -5.63 0.87 -22.44
CA LYS A 674 -6.89 0.67 -21.72
C LYS A 674 -6.71 0.41 -20.22
N ASN A 675 -5.55 -0.10 -19.78
CA ASN A 675 -5.41 -0.60 -18.40
C ASN A 675 -4.23 -0.03 -17.62
N ALA A 676 -3.26 0.67 -18.23
CA ALA A 676 -2.05 1.13 -17.52
C ALA A 676 -2.22 2.49 -16.84
N PHE A 677 -3.19 3.30 -17.29
CA PHE A 677 -3.27 4.71 -16.94
C PHE A 677 -4.12 4.97 -15.69
N TRP A 678 -3.54 5.77 -14.80
CA TRP A 678 -4.10 6.30 -13.58
C TRP A 678 -4.54 7.75 -13.77
N SER A 679 -5.62 8.16 -13.10
CA SER A 679 -6.14 9.53 -13.10
C SER A 679 -6.71 9.91 -11.73
N LEU A 680 -6.81 11.20 -11.46
CA LEU A 680 -7.46 11.71 -10.25
C LEU A 680 -8.99 11.66 -10.40
N GLY A 681 -9.65 10.87 -9.56
CA GLY A 681 -11.09 10.88 -9.35
C GLY A 681 -11.43 11.72 -8.11
N VAL A 682 -12.26 12.75 -8.29
CA VAL A 682 -12.70 13.64 -7.20
C VAL A 682 -14.22 13.57 -7.10
N THR A 683 -14.72 13.16 -5.94
CA THR A 683 -16.16 13.14 -5.61
C THR A 683 -16.41 13.95 -4.34
N SER A 684 -17.67 14.19 -3.97
CA SER A 684 -18.00 14.93 -2.74
C SER A 684 -17.46 14.28 -1.45
N SER A 685 -17.17 12.98 -1.46
CA SER A 685 -16.70 12.23 -0.29
C SER A 685 -15.27 11.72 -0.41
N THR A 686 -14.71 11.59 -1.61
CA THR A 686 -13.41 10.94 -1.81
C THR A 686 -12.52 11.67 -2.82
N ILE A 687 -11.22 11.53 -2.64
CA ILE A 687 -10.17 11.96 -3.57
C ILE A 687 -9.29 10.74 -3.80
N LEU A 688 -9.44 10.08 -4.95
CA LEU A 688 -8.79 8.79 -5.22
C LEU A 688 -8.00 8.88 -6.53
N ILE A 689 -6.86 8.20 -6.58
CA ILE A 689 -6.18 7.90 -7.84
C ILE A 689 -6.69 6.56 -8.32
N GLU A 690 -7.47 6.59 -9.39
CA GLU A 690 -8.16 5.42 -9.95
C GLU A 690 -7.81 5.23 -11.42
N LYS A 691 -8.37 4.17 -12.03
CA LYS A 691 -8.22 3.89 -13.44
C LYS A 691 -8.81 5.03 -14.27
N ASN A 692 -8.10 5.47 -15.31
CA ASN A 692 -8.65 6.42 -16.28
C ASN A 692 -9.92 5.85 -16.94
N ARG A 693 -11.02 6.60 -16.84
CA ARG A 693 -12.34 6.23 -17.40
C ARG A 693 -12.54 6.73 -18.84
N ASP A 694 -11.66 7.60 -19.34
CA ASP A 694 -11.72 8.21 -20.68
C ASP A 694 -11.15 7.31 -21.81
N THR A 695 -11.23 5.98 -21.69
CA THR A 695 -10.70 5.03 -22.70
C THR A 695 -11.67 3.93 -23.08
#